data_AF-A0A7W8URS1-F1
#
_entry.id   AF-A0A7W8URS1-F1
#
_cell.length_a   1.000
_cell.length_b   1.000
_cell.length_c   1.000
_cell.angle_alpha   90.00
_cell.angle_beta   90.00
_cell.angle_gamma   90.00
#
_symmetry.space_group_name_H-M   'P 1'
#
loop_
_entity.id
_entity.type
_entity.pdbx_description
1 polymer ?
#
loop_
_entity_poly.entity_id
_entity_poly.type
_entity_poly.pdbx_seq_one_letter_code
_entity_poly.pdbx_strand_id
1 'polypeptide(L)'
;MYDYLVDNALRNVWCAPTQDRQAILQPARLTPDGGVVNSVQIDWSQYRLPVSNTAYHIYQIGQISPFLLGLLSWARTWTPFAVAMNRLNLIVDLYVNSGIQLARFQSYFMITRDNNLVVAVQLQSTIDINLDHEPLCLRLYSNAFFQSPRATAGATQNYIQTGGIVPRIKTDILPVQNTVTALRAQPGTVYCFVNGFKVDTINVVTAQPGDVIEYVYDSSVYRVADFALTGLPVFNSTLDSKYKYLLHYNGRGRHTIDYEDDIDVWVIYTLPSGLTQGVFYHHNETDAIRNVTHRDYALPTAYVAGYLSARGNWNSESNVTIRLHIRKAGLERPLIHENNRIFELYKLDDDQIVSAMAGVDATLENWQAATLEAAPYTRIMRACSDRSGNSMFDRRTVEEAYGYNATSRLVGMSPLIPVLESGQLIVSLPYNLQSNVTAWEYNEDGTLLGYYPHASGGVYVCQNSDCALVEVIYGAASQLPDDTYGQASQVIDPRLDYRMYTCDIASVTGKPLLNWTDVTGSSQYAIQDGILTWLIDTTKTYTCVRSNRTMLAYTLYIQPQEGILPITIQQQGILDYVLQLFSMQIPMGQLDVFVNGRSMIQDLDYVMRFPVIMINNVSALSFPQDRQQQITLRWTGFCNSDLSIPLHRDVGWVQYGLLSNNNRYNIRDDDVTRIVVGGGVFPKSNLKFAEDDANILSPLPINGLPYQVQKVIVPMLGVTNEDTWTYFDRALAVDRAVEDYMTLYYPLPAPGVASGPDVIEALYPLFSPFCCKIIYDLVLGIIDETPLQSFYNDDFVREVCQPYEYLLAFDPTQPANTQDPRFVTIRPHNLTVTIALEIYAYNFVNNAIRIYLGNQVLLNNYVSIADLTGSNAITSATSS
;
A
#
# COMPACT_ATOMS: atom_id res chain seq x y z
N MET A 1 19.20 -18.71 -5.53
CA MET A 1 18.19 -18.10 -6.42
C MET A 1 17.92 -16.71 -5.89
N TYR A 2 17.92 -15.68 -6.73
CA TYR A 2 17.61 -14.31 -6.28
C TYR A 2 16.11 -14.21 -5.97
N ASP A 3 15.77 -13.59 -4.85
CA ASP A 3 14.39 -13.36 -4.43
C ASP A 3 14.15 -11.85 -4.37
N TYR A 4 13.37 -11.35 -5.32
CA TYR A 4 13.15 -9.91 -5.49
C TYR A 4 12.44 -9.28 -4.29
N LEU A 5 11.42 -9.95 -3.73
CA LEU A 5 10.66 -9.41 -2.59
C LEU A 5 11.49 -9.40 -1.32
N VAL A 6 12.25 -10.48 -1.07
CA VAL A 6 13.14 -10.55 0.11
C VAL A 6 14.25 -9.50 0.01
N ASP A 7 14.89 -9.32 -1.15
CA ASP A 7 15.90 -8.27 -1.35
C ASP A 7 15.31 -6.86 -1.17
N ASN A 8 14.09 -6.62 -1.65
CA ASN A 8 13.38 -5.35 -1.42
C ASN A 8 13.14 -5.09 0.08
N ALA A 9 12.62 -6.09 0.81
CA ALA A 9 12.33 -5.96 2.24
C ALA A 9 13.62 -5.75 3.07
N LEU A 10 14.72 -6.43 2.72
CA LEU A 10 16.03 -6.22 3.34
C LEU A 10 16.55 -4.78 3.17
N ARG A 11 16.25 -4.14 2.03
CA ARG A 11 16.70 -2.78 1.73
C ARG A 11 15.81 -1.69 2.31
N ASN A 12 14.50 -1.93 2.41
CA ASN A 12 13.52 -0.88 2.67
C ASN A 12 12.82 -1.00 4.04
N VAL A 13 12.72 -2.19 4.62
CA VAL A 13 11.97 -2.42 5.88
C VAL A 13 12.88 -2.91 7.00
N TRP A 14 13.78 -3.85 6.71
CA TRP A 14 14.65 -4.41 7.72
C TRP A 14 15.57 -3.34 8.33
N CYS A 15 15.56 -3.24 9.67
CA CYS A 15 16.26 -2.20 10.44
C CYS A 15 17.70 -2.58 10.80
N ALA A 16 18.11 -3.81 10.54
CA ALA A 16 19.43 -4.36 10.90
C ALA A 16 19.82 -4.19 12.38
N PRO A 17 19.09 -4.82 13.33
CA PRO A 17 19.32 -4.65 14.77
C PRO A 17 20.75 -4.93 15.26
N THR A 18 21.52 -5.72 14.49
CA THR A 18 22.91 -6.06 14.82
C THR A 18 23.92 -4.96 14.46
N GLN A 19 23.51 -3.90 13.75
CA GLN A 19 24.42 -2.83 13.31
C GLN A 19 24.97 -2.01 14.49
N ASP A 20 24.16 -1.81 15.54
CA ASP A 20 24.44 -0.87 16.64
C ASP A 20 25.38 -1.43 17.74
N ARG A 21 26.08 -2.53 17.47
CA ARG A 21 26.97 -3.28 18.41
C ARG A 21 26.45 -3.26 19.85
N GLN A 22 25.15 -3.49 20.01
CA GLN A 22 24.50 -3.41 21.31
C GLN A 22 24.71 -4.71 22.09
N ALA A 23 25.06 -4.58 23.36
CA ALA A 23 25.15 -5.70 24.29
C ALA A 23 24.58 -5.32 25.66
N ILE A 24 23.78 -6.21 26.23
CA ILE A 24 23.30 -6.13 27.61
C ILE A 24 23.88 -7.34 28.33
N LEU A 25 24.65 -7.09 29.38
CA LEU A 25 25.41 -8.10 30.11
C LEU A 25 25.07 -8.02 31.60
N GLN A 26 24.93 -9.17 32.25
CA GLN A 26 24.92 -9.29 33.71
C GLN A 26 26.25 -9.91 34.15
N PRO A 27 27.29 -9.09 34.45
CA PRO A 27 28.61 -9.60 34.79
C PRO A 27 28.64 -10.27 36.17
N ALA A 28 29.54 -11.24 36.36
CA ALA A 28 29.64 -12.01 37.60
C ALA A 28 30.52 -11.31 38.63
N ARG A 29 30.03 -11.14 39.87
CA ARG A 29 30.79 -10.50 40.95
C ARG A 29 31.94 -11.39 41.43
N LEU A 30 33.13 -10.82 41.56
CA LEU A 30 34.34 -11.49 42.07
C LEU A 30 34.66 -11.16 43.53
N THR A 31 34.17 -10.03 44.03
CA THR A 31 34.48 -9.56 45.38
C THR A 31 33.45 -10.05 46.40
N PRO A 32 33.84 -10.17 47.69
CA PRO A 32 32.91 -10.43 48.78
C PRO A 32 31.97 -9.24 49.02
N ASP A 33 31.03 -9.44 49.95
CA ASP A 33 30.15 -8.37 50.44
C ASP A 33 30.97 -7.22 51.03
N GLY A 34 30.56 -5.98 50.78
CA GLY A 34 31.29 -4.75 51.17
C GLY A 34 32.46 -4.38 50.25
N GLY A 35 32.74 -5.18 49.21
CA GLY A 35 33.78 -4.90 48.22
C GLY A 35 35.21 -5.04 48.73
N VAL A 36 36.17 -4.51 47.97
CA VAL A 36 37.62 -4.56 48.28
C VAL A 36 38.26 -3.18 48.13
N VAL A 37 39.37 -2.96 48.85
CA VAL A 37 40.11 -1.69 48.87
C VAL A 37 41.57 -1.92 48.46
N ASN A 38 42.18 -0.93 47.79
CA ASN A 38 43.58 -0.88 47.32
C ASN A 38 43.98 -1.90 46.23
N SER A 39 43.65 -3.17 46.37
CA SER A 39 43.99 -4.20 45.37
C SER A 39 42.99 -5.36 45.37
N VAL A 40 42.92 -6.06 44.24
CA VAL A 40 42.12 -7.28 44.06
C VAL A 40 42.97 -8.34 43.36
N GLN A 41 42.79 -9.60 43.73
CA GLN A 41 43.33 -10.72 42.97
C GLN A 41 42.30 -11.13 41.91
N ILE A 42 42.71 -11.10 40.64
CA ILE A 42 41.91 -11.57 39.51
C ILE A 42 42.74 -12.65 38.82
N ASP A 43 42.18 -13.84 38.71
CA ASP A 43 42.89 -15.04 38.26
C ASP A 43 44.18 -15.24 39.11
N TRP A 44 45.35 -15.23 38.46
CA TRP A 44 46.65 -15.44 39.11
C TRP A 44 47.42 -14.13 39.40
N SER A 45 46.83 -12.97 39.09
CA SER A 45 47.50 -11.67 39.17
C SER A 45 46.82 -10.71 40.14
N GLN A 46 47.63 -9.97 40.90
CA GLN A 46 47.15 -8.90 41.78
C GLN A 46 47.12 -7.57 41.01
N TYR A 47 45.96 -6.92 41.00
CA TYR A 47 45.74 -5.63 40.36
C TYR A 47 45.46 -4.56 41.40
N ARG A 48 46.10 -3.39 41.26
CA ARG A 48 45.76 -2.21 42.07
C ARG A 48 44.41 -1.65 41.61
N LEU A 49 43.57 -1.22 42.54
CA LEU A 49 42.27 -0.62 42.23
C LEU A 49 42.43 0.80 41.65
N PRO A 50 41.40 1.36 40.97
CA PRO A 50 41.50 2.65 40.29
C PRO A 50 41.92 3.80 41.21
N VAL A 51 41.40 3.83 42.44
CA VAL A 51 41.68 4.84 43.45
C VAL A 51 42.03 4.16 44.79
N SER A 52 43.10 4.62 45.45
CA SER A 52 43.50 4.11 46.77
C SER A 52 42.48 4.48 47.84
N ASN A 53 42.34 3.65 48.89
CA ASN A 53 41.43 3.88 50.02
C ASN A 53 39.95 4.06 49.63
N THR A 54 39.56 3.55 48.45
CA THR A 54 38.19 3.55 47.97
C THR A 54 37.74 2.10 47.77
N ALA A 55 36.52 1.78 48.18
CA ALA A 55 35.96 0.45 48.06
C ALA A 55 35.31 0.24 46.69
N TYR A 56 35.55 -0.92 46.08
CA TYR A 56 35.01 -1.32 44.79
C TYR A 56 34.43 -2.73 44.83
N HIS A 57 33.33 -2.94 44.11
CA HIS A 57 32.98 -4.27 43.61
C HIS A 57 33.64 -4.50 42.26
N ILE A 58 34.21 -5.69 42.10
CA ILE A 58 34.82 -6.11 40.84
C ILE A 58 33.96 -7.19 40.22
N TYR A 59 33.68 -7.06 38.94
CA TYR A 59 32.89 -7.97 38.15
C TYR A 59 33.68 -8.48 36.95
N GLN A 60 33.40 -9.72 36.56
CA GLN A 60 33.98 -10.38 35.41
C GLN A 60 32.94 -10.51 34.29
N ILE A 61 33.34 -10.14 33.08
CA ILE A 61 32.59 -10.45 31.85
C ILE A 61 33.18 -11.69 31.18
N GLY A 62 34.52 -11.83 31.16
CA GLY A 62 35.22 -12.96 30.54
C GLY A 62 36.08 -12.57 29.34
N GLN A 63 36.51 -13.56 28.54
CA GLN A 63 37.42 -13.38 27.40
C GLN A 63 36.71 -12.95 26.10
N ILE A 64 35.81 -11.97 26.21
CA ILE A 64 35.18 -11.36 25.02
C ILE A 64 36.05 -10.23 24.47
N SER A 65 36.18 -10.15 23.15
CA SER A 65 36.90 -9.05 22.50
C SER A 65 36.19 -7.72 22.79
N PRO A 66 36.86 -6.72 23.39
CA PRO A 66 36.26 -5.41 23.67
C PRO A 66 35.79 -4.70 22.40
N PHE A 67 36.42 -4.97 21.25
CA PHE A 67 36.02 -4.41 19.96
C PHE A 67 34.60 -4.84 19.54
N LEU A 68 34.21 -6.08 19.86
CA LEU A 68 32.86 -6.59 19.58
C LEU A 68 31.80 -5.88 20.43
N LEU A 69 32.21 -5.37 21.59
CA LEU A 69 31.36 -4.61 22.53
C LEU A 69 31.46 -3.08 22.33
N GLY A 70 32.16 -2.60 21.30
CA GLY A 70 32.36 -1.16 21.07
C GLY A 70 33.28 -0.48 22.09
N LEU A 71 34.07 -1.22 22.86
CA LEU A 71 34.98 -0.70 23.89
C LEU A 71 36.43 -0.53 23.37
N LEU A 72 37.23 0.24 24.11
CA LEU A 72 38.66 0.45 23.84
C LEU A 72 39.46 -0.84 24.02
N SER A 73 39.97 -1.40 22.92
CA SER A 73 40.69 -2.69 22.89
C SER A 73 42.07 -2.70 23.57
N TRP A 74 42.59 -1.53 23.96
CA TRP A 74 43.92 -1.36 24.55
C TRP A 74 43.88 -0.96 26.03
N ALA A 75 42.71 -0.96 26.68
CA ALA A 75 42.54 -0.58 28.08
C ALA A 75 43.18 -1.60 29.07
N ARG A 76 44.51 -1.67 29.11
CA ARG A 76 45.31 -2.55 30.00
C ARG A 76 45.45 -2.02 31.43
N THR A 77 44.86 -0.86 31.70
CA THR A 77 44.74 -0.22 33.01
C THR A 77 43.28 0.18 33.22
N TRP A 78 42.85 0.32 34.47
CA TRP A 78 41.52 0.82 34.80
C TRP A 78 41.19 2.12 34.06
N THR A 79 40.22 2.05 33.17
CA THR A 79 39.78 3.16 32.32
C THR A 79 38.33 3.49 32.68
N PRO A 80 38.00 4.75 33.06
CA PRO A 80 36.61 5.12 33.33
C PRO A 80 35.74 4.90 32.10
N PHE A 81 34.50 4.45 32.27
CA PHE A 81 33.57 4.34 31.15
C PHE A 81 33.30 5.70 30.49
N ALA A 82 33.30 6.78 31.27
CA ALA A 82 33.21 8.15 30.73
C ALA A 82 34.29 8.45 29.68
N VAL A 83 35.51 7.90 29.81
CA VAL A 83 36.57 8.08 28.80
C VAL A 83 36.24 7.33 27.51
N ALA A 84 35.67 6.11 27.61
CA ALA A 84 35.26 5.34 26.45
C ALA A 84 34.10 6.03 25.71
N MET A 85 33.07 6.47 26.43
CA MET A 85 31.92 7.18 25.87
C MET A 85 32.35 8.42 25.07
N ASN A 86 33.17 9.29 25.67
CA ASN A 86 33.68 10.51 25.04
C ASN A 86 34.57 10.27 23.82
N ARG A 87 35.25 9.12 23.72
CA ARG A 87 36.18 8.82 22.61
C ARG A 87 35.54 8.06 21.47
N LEU A 88 34.54 7.22 21.76
CA LEU A 88 33.99 6.27 20.81
C LEU A 88 32.56 6.59 20.38
N ASN A 89 31.96 7.68 20.90
CA ASN A 89 30.52 7.95 20.76
C ASN A 89 29.67 6.73 21.16
N LEU A 90 30.03 6.13 22.29
CA LEU A 90 29.37 4.96 22.88
C LEU A 90 28.46 5.43 24.02
N ILE A 91 27.29 4.83 24.18
CA ILE A 91 26.50 4.92 25.42
C ILE A 91 26.81 3.70 26.29
N VAL A 92 27.13 3.98 27.55
CA VAL A 92 27.32 2.97 28.58
C VAL A 92 26.34 3.23 29.71
N ASP A 93 25.53 2.23 30.05
CA ASP A 93 24.63 2.29 31.20
C ASP A 93 24.98 1.17 32.17
N LEU A 94 25.31 1.56 33.41
CA LEU A 94 25.44 0.64 34.53
C LEU A 94 24.23 0.83 35.43
N TYR A 95 23.46 -0.22 35.67
CA TYR A 95 22.21 -0.12 36.43
C TYR A 95 21.90 -1.42 37.15
N VAL A 96 20.94 -1.34 38.07
CA VAL A 96 20.32 -2.49 38.73
C VAL A 96 18.87 -2.64 38.27
N ASN A 97 18.20 -3.71 38.67
CA ASN A 97 16.83 -4.03 38.25
C ASN A 97 15.80 -2.92 38.60
N SER A 98 16.07 -2.08 39.60
CA SER A 98 15.23 -0.91 39.94
C SER A 98 15.39 0.27 38.97
N GLY A 99 16.28 0.16 37.98
CA GLY A 99 16.55 1.20 36.96
C GLY A 99 17.43 2.35 37.43
N ILE A 100 17.89 2.33 38.70
CA ILE A 100 18.84 3.33 39.22
C ILE A 100 20.20 3.09 38.57
N GLN A 101 20.84 4.17 38.10
CA GLN A 101 22.10 4.09 37.38
C GLN A 101 23.30 4.41 38.27
N LEU A 102 24.43 3.77 37.99
CA LEU A 102 25.72 4.07 38.60
C LEU A 102 26.51 5.04 37.72
N ALA A 103 27.29 5.92 38.34
CA ALA A 103 28.07 6.92 37.62
C ALA A 103 29.16 6.29 36.73
N ARG A 104 29.20 6.67 35.45
CA ARG A 104 30.18 6.17 34.46
C ARG A 104 31.57 6.76 34.67
N PHE A 105 31.67 7.93 35.31
CA PHE A 105 32.98 8.52 35.65
C PHE A 105 33.64 7.88 36.89
N GLN A 106 32.89 7.09 37.68
CA GLN A 106 33.37 6.34 38.86
C GLN A 106 33.26 4.81 38.69
N SER A 107 32.90 4.37 37.48
CA SER A 107 32.89 2.98 37.05
C SER A 107 33.96 2.78 35.98
N TYR A 108 34.71 1.69 36.07
CA TYR A 108 35.91 1.47 35.28
C TYR A 108 35.86 0.10 34.62
N PHE A 109 36.56 -0.05 33.50
CA PHE A 109 36.83 -1.33 32.88
C PHE A 109 38.32 -1.51 32.63
N MET A 110 38.76 -2.76 32.52
CA MET A 110 40.14 -3.11 32.19
C MET A 110 40.18 -4.48 31.49
N ILE A 111 41.13 -4.63 30.58
CA ILE A 111 41.50 -5.90 29.97
C ILE A 111 42.75 -6.41 30.70
N THR A 112 42.61 -7.50 31.44
CA THR A 112 43.71 -8.14 32.17
C THR A 112 44.77 -8.70 31.21
N ARG A 113 45.87 -9.25 31.76
CA ARG A 113 46.91 -9.90 30.95
C ARG A 113 46.39 -11.15 30.25
N ASP A 114 45.47 -11.87 30.89
CA ASP A 114 44.84 -13.09 30.39
C ASP A 114 43.63 -12.80 29.47
N ASN A 115 43.53 -11.56 28.97
CA ASN A 115 42.45 -11.05 28.11
C ASN A 115 41.04 -11.16 28.71
N ASN A 116 40.95 -11.28 30.03
CA ASN A 116 39.69 -11.19 30.78
C ASN A 116 39.25 -9.72 30.87
N LEU A 117 38.03 -9.41 30.41
CA LEU A 117 37.40 -8.11 30.57
C LEU A 117 36.73 -8.03 31.94
N VAL A 118 37.16 -7.08 32.75
CA VAL A 118 36.68 -6.86 34.11
C VAL A 118 36.19 -5.43 34.31
N VAL A 119 35.23 -5.28 35.21
CA VAL A 119 34.57 -4.02 35.55
C VAL A 119 34.75 -3.74 37.03
N ALA A 120 35.11 -2.52 37.39
CA ALA A 120 35.17 -2.05 38.77
C ALA A 120 34.12 -0.96 38.98
N VAL A 121 33.22 -1.17 39.93
CA VAL A 121 32.19 -0.20 40.32
C VAL A 121 32.50 0.30 41.72
N GLN A 122 32.66 1.61 41.88
CA GLN A 122 32.90 2.22 43.17
C GLN A 122 31.65 2.06 44.06
N LEU A 123 31.81 1.66 45.32
CA LEU A 123 30.71 1.70 46.29
C LEU A 123 30.41 3.16 46.66
N GLN A 124 29.15 3.55 46.55
CA GLN A 124 28.69 4.92 46.79
C GLN A 124 27.49 4.88 47.72
N SER A 125 27.70 5.24 48.98
CA SER A 125 26.62 5.24 49.99
C SER A 125 25.51 6.26 49.71
N THR A 126 25.73 7.21 48.81
CA THR A 126 24.75 8.22 48.41
C THR A 126 23.81 7.73 47.30
N ILE A 127 24.19 6.68 46.57
CA ILE A 127 23.31 6.02 45.61
C ILE A 127 22.58 4.89 46.35
N ASP A 128 21.26 4.88 46.21
CA ASP A 128 20.35 3.94 46.86
C ASP A 128 20.36 2.57 46.15
N ILE A 129 21.53 1.91 46.11
CA ILE A 129 21.76 0.61 45.51
C ILE A 129 22.60 -0.25 46.46
N ASN A 130 22.19 -1.49 46.67
CA ASN A 130 23.00 -2.48 47.38
C ASN A 130 23.61 -3.52 46.44
N LEU A 131 24.85 -3.28 45.98
CA LEU A 131 25.60 -4.20 45.11
C LEU A 131 26.03 -5.53 45.79
N ASP A 132 25.80 -5.68 47.09
CA ASP A 132 26.00 -6.96 47.78
C ASP A 132 24.88 -7.96 47.43
N HIS A 133 23.70 -7.47 47.05
CA HIS A 133 22.51 -8.30 46.84
C HIS A 133 21.78 -8.02 45.52
N GLU A 134 21.95 -6.83 44.94
CA GLU A 134 21.37 -6.46 43.66
C GLU A 134 22.34 -6.75 42.50
N PRO A 135 21.90 -7.49 41.47
CA PRO A 135 22.74 -7.78 40.32
C PRO A 135 23.01 -6.51 39.50
N LEU A 136 24.27 -6.33 39.12
CA LEU A 136 24.68 -5.30 38.16
C LEU A 136 24.31 -5.73 36.74
N CYS A 137 23.71 -4.83 35.99
CA CYS A 137 23.54 -4.90 34.55
C CYS A 137 24.41 -3.83 33.87
N LEU A 138 24.97 -4.17 32.71
CA LEU A 138 25.79 -3.30 31.88
C LEU A 138 25.24 -3.30 30.45
N ARG A 139 24.77 -2.15 29.97
CA ARG A 139 24.46 -1.92 28.56
C ARG A 139 25.61 -1.17 27.90
N LEU A 140 26.02 -1.66 26.73
CA LEU A 140 26.97 -1.02 25.82
C LEU A 140 26.23 -0.85 24.49
N TYR A 141 26.13 0.38 23.99
CA TYR A 141 25.37 0.70 22.78
C TYR A 141 26.14 1.69 21.90
N SER A 142 26.52 1.24 20.70
CA SER A 142 27.32 1.99 19.74
C SER A 142 26.49 2.33 18.50
N ASN A 143 25.74 3.43 18.56
CA ASN A 143 24.85 3.82 17.47
C ASN A 143 25.61 3.97 16.12
N ALA A 144 25.19 3.20 15.12
CA ALA A 144 25.74 3.16 13.77
C ALA A 144 25.55 4.48 13.02
N PHE A 145 24.62 5.34 13.43
CA PHE A 145 24.46 6.71 12.93
C PHE A 145 25.78 7.47 12.95
N PHE A 146 26.56 7.38 14.03
CA PHE A 146 27.85 8.10 14.16
C PHE A 146 28.89 7.64 13.13
N GLN A 147 28.71 6.47 12.52
CA GLN A 147 29.57 5.95 11.45
C GLN A 147 29.01 6.25 10.05
N SER A 148 27.77 6.75 9.96
CA SER A 148 27.12 7.07 8.70
C SER A 148 27.57 8.44 8.16
N PRO A 149 27.53 8.66 6.83
CA PRO A 149 27.77 9.99 6.25
C PRO A 149 26.84 11.09 6.80
N ARG A 150 25.66 10.71 7.32
CA ARG A 150 24.67 11.63 7.91
C ARG A 150 25.15 12.27 9.20
N ALA A 151 26.00 11.59 9.99
CA ALA A 151 26.55 12.17 11.21
C ALA A 151 27.60 13.26 10.96
N THR A 152 28.21 13.26 9.77
CA THR A 152 29.22 14.26 9.36
C THR A 152 28.68 15.25 8.32
N ALA A 153 27.40 15.19 7.98
CA ALA A 153 26.80 16.06 6.96
C ALA A 153 26.65 17.50 7.48
N GLY A 154 27.14 18.47 6.70
CA GLY A 154 27.09 19.90 7.04
C GLY A 154 28.14 20.32 8.09
N ALA A 155 27.88 21.45 8.77
CA ALA A 155 28.77 21.99 9.80
C ALA A 155 28.49 21.44 11.22
N THR A 156 27.57 20.47 11.35
CA THR A 156 27.16 19.94 12.66
C THR A 156 28.04 18.75 13.04
N GLN A 157 28.92 18.93 14.01
CA GLN A 157 29.69 17.82 14.57
C GLN A 157 28.80 17.03 15.54
N ASN A 158 28.40 15.80 15.17
CA ASN A 158 27.65 14.91 16.05
C ASN A 158 28.62 14.13 16.97
N TYR A 159 28.30 14.06 18.26
CA TYR A 159 29.12 13.39 19.27
C TYR A 159 28.31 13.07 20.53
N ILE A 160 28.87 12.18 21.35
CA ILE A 160 28.44 11.97 22.74
C ILE A 160 29.47 12.62 23.66
N GLN A 161 28.98 13.29 24.70
CA GLN A 161 29.83 13.84 25.75
C GLN A 161 29.30 13.47 27.14
N THR A 162 30.18 13.08 28.05
CA THR A 162 29.81 12.81 29.44
C THR A 162 30.85 13.35 30.42
N GLY A 163 30.38 13.77 31.59
CA GLY A 163 31.22 14.19 32.70
C GLY A 163 30.44 14.19 34.02
N GLY A 164 31.18 14.13 35.13
CA GLY A 164 30.59 14.14 36.46
C GLY A 164 31.57 14.50 37.55
N ILE A 165 31.06 14.79 38.74
CA ILE A 165 31.83 15.20 39.92
C ILE A 165 31.06 14.80 41.20
N VAL A 166 31.81 14.67 42.31
CA VAL A 166 31.25 14.68 43.67
C VAL A 166 31.62 16.03 44.30
N PRO A 167 30.71 17.03 44.31
CA PRO A 167 31.02 18.38 44.77
C PRO A 167 31.34 18.36 46.26
N ARG A 168 32.42 19.03 46.65
CA ARG A 168 32.81 19.20 48.06
C ARG A 168 32.20 20.45 48.67
N ILE A 169 31.98 21.46 47.82
CA ILE A 169 31.34 22.74 48.15
C ILE A 169 30.37 23.15 47.04
N LYS A 170 29.39 24.02 47.34
CA LYS A 170 28.35 24.41 46.38
C LYS A 170 28.89 25.03 45.09
N THR A 171 30.04 25.71 45.13
CA THR A 171 30.65 26.33 43.95
C THR A 171 31.15 25.30 42.93
N ASP A 172 31.40 24.04 43.35
CA ASP A 172 31.82 22.95 42.46
C ASP A 172 30.71 22.52 41.48
N ILE A 173 29.45 22.90 41.77
CA ILE A 173 28.27 22.57 40.95
C ILE A 173 28.17 23.52 39.74
N LEU A 174 28.64 24.77 39.87
CA LEU A 174 28.49 25.82 38.85
C LEU A 174 29.13 25.46 37.49
N PRO A 175 30.35 24.88 37.43
CA PRO A 175 30.93 24.45 36.15
C PRO A 175 30.07 23.42 35.41
N VAL A 176 29.54 22.42 36.13
CA VAL A 176 28.66 21.40 35.55
C VAL A 176 27.36 22.02 35.04
N GLN A 177 26.75 22.91 35.83
CA GLN A 177 25.55 23.65 35.43
C GLN A 177 25.78 24.46 34.14
N ASN A 178 26.92 25.15 34.03
CA ASN A 178 27.28 25.92 32.82
C ASN A 178 27.46 24.99 31.61
N THR A 179 28.13 23.84 31.77
CA THR A 179 28.28 22.86 30.69
C THR A 179 26.94 22.29 30.23
N VAL A 180 26.07 21.89 31.16
CA VAL A 180 24.71 21.40 30.84
C VAL A 180 23.93 22.46 30.08
N THR A 181 24.00 23.72 30.51
CA THR A 181 23.30 24.84 29.85
C THR A 181 23.82 25.06 28.43
N ALA A 182 25.13 25.00 28.22
CA ALA A 182 25.74 25.16 26.90
C ALA A 182 25.38 24.01 25.95
N LEU A 183 25.36 22.76 26.43
CA LEU A 183 25.01 21.58 25.63
C LEU A 183 23.53 21.53 25.28
N ARG A 184 22.63 22.03 26.15
CA ARG A 184 21.20 22.13 25.83
C ARG A 184 20.87 23.10 24.69
N ALA A 185 21.78 24.04 24.41
CA ALA A 185 21.65 24.94 23.27
C ALA A 185 22.08 24.27 21.94
N GLN A 186 22.60 23.05 21.99
CA GLN A 186 23.00 22.27 20.81
C GLN A 186 21.90 21.27 20.40
N PRO A 187 21.87 20.84 19.12
CA PRO A 187 20.98 19.76 18.67
C PRO A 187 21.29 18.45 19.40
N GLY A 188 20.29 17.83 20.02
CA GLY A 188 20.47 16.62 20.81
C GLY A 188 19.69 16.67 22.11
N THR A 189 20.09 15.86 23.08
CA THR A 189 19.52 15.89 24.43
C THR A 189 20.60 15.71 25.49
N VAL A 190 20.44 16.41 26.62
CA VAL A 190 21.29 16.27 27.81
C VAL A 190 20.53 15.53 28.90
N TYR A 191 21.07 14.39 29.30
CA TYR A 191 20.70 13.60 30.46
C TYR A 191 21.45 14.17 31.66
N CYS A 192 20.74 14.31 32.78
CA CYS A 192 21.27 14.84 34.03
C CYS A 192 20.95 13.82 35.12
N PHE A 193 21.94 13.50 35.94
CA PHE A 193 21.83 12.50 37.00
C PHE A 193 22.30 13.08 38.33
N VAL A 194 21.54 12.80 39.39
CA VAL A 194 21.91 13.08 40.78
C VAL A 194 21.67 11.81 41.59
N ASN A 195 22.73 11.28 42.19
CA ASN A 195 22.72 10.03 42.95
C ASN A 195 22.07 8.85 42.19
N GLY A 196 22.32 8.78 40.88
CA GLY A 196 21.81 7.71 40.01
C GLY A 196 20.40 7.92 39.44
N PHE A 197 19.65 8.91 39.92
CA PHE A 197 18.34 9.28 39.37
C PHE A 197 18.48 10.29 38.25
N LYS A 198 17.74 10.09 37.16
CA LYS A 198 17.57 11.10 36.12
C LYS A 198 16.78 12.28 36.66
N VAL A 199 17.29 13.49 36.47
CA VAL A 199 16.64 14.75 36.89
C VAL A 199 16.55 15.70 35.70
N ASP A 200 15.66 16.70 35.78
CA ASP A 200 15.50 17.67 34.69
C ASP A 200 16.63 18.69 34.60
N THR A 201 17.42 18.94 35.66
CA THR A 201 18.56 19.86 35.63
C THR A 201 19.51 19.66 36.81
N ILE A 202 20.77 20.08 36.65
CA ILE A 202 21.78 20.10 37.71
C ILE A 202 22.10 21.56 38.04
N ASN A 203 21.79 21.97 39.28
CA ASN A 203 22.11 23.30 39.81
C ASN A 203 22.25 23.25 41.35
N VAL A 204 22.54 24.39 41.97
CA VAL A 204 22.74 24.52 43.43
C VAL A 204 21.48 24.26 44.30
N VAL A 205 20.32 24.12 43.66
CA VAL A 205 19.04 23.75 44.29
C VAL A 205 18.80 22.23 44.16
N THR A 206 19.10 21.64 43.00
CA THR A 206 18.84 20.22 42.71
C THR A 206 19.97 19.27 43.16
N ALA A 207 21.15 19.80 43.50
CA ALA A 207 22.27 19.03 44.02
C ALA A 207 22.91 19.71 45.25
N GLN A 208 23.50 18.92 46.13
CA GLN A 208 24.22 19.35 47.33
C GLN A 208 25.64 18.77 47.39
N PRO A 209 26.54 19.36 48.21
CA PRO A 209 27.84 18.75 48.49
C PRO A 209 27.71 17.31 48.98
N GLY A 210 28.51 16.41 48.40
CA GLY A 210 28.47 14.97 48.68
C GLY A 210 27.64 14.14 47.69
N ASP A 211 26.74 14.77 46.92
CA ASP A 211 25.99 14.05 45.87
C ASP A 211 26.91 13.56 44.75
N VAL A 212 26.50 12.52 44.03
CA VAL A 212 27.16 12.09 42.80
C VAL A 212 26.39 12.70 41.63
N ILE A 213 26.98 13.67 40.93
CA ILE A 213 26.33 14.34 39.79
C ILE A 213 27.02 13.98 38.48
N GLU A 214 26.23 13.67 37.46
CA GLU A 214 26.71 13.28 36.13
C GLU A 214 25.80 13.85 35.04
N TYR A 215 26.38 14.22 33.90
CA TYR A 215 25.64 14.52 32.69
C TYR A 215 26.10 13.62 31.54
N VAL A 216 25.18 13.34 30.63
CA VAL A 216 25.45 12.71 29.33
C VAL A 216 24.75 13.56 28.28
N TYR A 217 25.44 13.95 27.24
CA TYR A 217 24.92 14.62 26.07
C TYR A 217 25.01 13.66 24.89
N ASP A 218 23.92 13.56 24.15
CA ASP A 218 23.82 12.72 22.97
C ASP A 218 23.19 13.54 21.83
N SER A 219 24.00 13.83 20.81
CA SER A 219 23.56 14.61 19.65
C SER A 219 22.70 13.80 18.66
N SER A 220 22.63 12.47 18.82
CA SER A 220 21.84 11.60 17.94
C SER A 220 20.35 11.65 18.26
N VAL A 221 19.97 12.01 19.50
CA VAL A 221 18.57 12.18 19.91
C VAL A 221 17.96 13.35 19.16
N TYR A 222 16.97 13.08 18.31
CA TYR A 222 16.27 14.12 17.54
C TYR A 222 14.86 14.38 18.05
N ARG A 223 14.31 13.49 18.89
CA ARG A 223 12.99 13.64 19.48
C ARG A 223 12.98 13.12 20.92
N VAL A 224 12.31 13.88 21.77
CA VAL A 224 11.93 13.49 23.14
C VAL A 224 10.40 13.53 23.20
N ALA A 225 9.78 12.44 23.61
CA ALA A 225 8.33 12.31 23.70
C ALA A 225 7.92 11.92 25.12
N ASP A 226 6.97 12.66 25.69
CA ASP A 226 6.50 12.49 27.07
C ASP A 226 5.06 12.02 27.09
N PHE A 227 4.79 11.02 27.93
CA PHE A 227 3.51 10.37 28.07
C PHE A 227 3.10 10.34 29.54
N ALA A 228 2.05 11.07 29.91
CA ALA A 228 1.48 10.95 31.26
C ALA A 228 0.92 9.53 31.44
N LEU A 229 1.25 8.84 32.53
CA LEU A 229 0.79 7.46 32.74
C LEU A 229 -0.74 7.38 32.82
N THR A 230 -1.36 8.37 33.45
CA THR A 230 -2.82 8.49 33.56
C THR A 230 -3.47 8.62 32.19
N GLY A 231 -4.40 7.72 31.89
CA GLY A 231 -5.16 7.76 30.63
C GLY A 231 -4.42 7.16 29.44
N LEU A 232 -3.23 6.58 29.63
CA LEU A 232 -2.58 5.84 28.55
C LEU A 232 -3.45 4.66 28.11
N PRO A 233 -3.73 4.53 26.79
CA PRO A 233 -4.44 3.39 26.27
C PRO A 233 -3.69 2.10 26.57
N VAL A 234 -4.45 1.05 26.87
CA VAL A 234 -3.92 -0.29 27.11
C VAL A 234 -4.55 -1.28 26.16
N PHE A 235 -3.78 -2.27 25.75
CA PHE A 235 -4.25 -3.39 24.94
C PHE A 235 -3.64 -4.71 25.42
N ASN A 236 -4.22 -5.82 25.00
CA ASN A 236 -3.68 -7.14 25.27
C ASN A 236 -2.83 -7.61 24.09
N SER A 237 -1.52 -7.69 24.29
CA SER A 237 -0.57 -8.16 23.27
C SER A 237 -0.78 -9.65 23.02
N THR A 238 -1.10 -10.02 21.78
CA THR A 238 -1.15 -11.42 21.34
C THR A 238 0.25 -12.00 21.15
N LEU A 239 1.21 -11.16 20.76
CA LEU A 239 2.62 -11.55 20.55
C LEU A 239 3.30 -12.00 21.84
N ASP A 240 3.17 -11.21 22.90
CA ASP A 240 3.88 -11.44 24.17
C ASP A 240 2.94 -11.94 25.30
N SER A 241 1.63 -12.09 25.03
CA SER A 241 0.62 -12.53 26.01
C SER A 241 0.59 -11.68 27.29
N LYS A 242 0.68 -10.35 27.14
CA LYS A 242 0.80 -9.38 28.23
C LYS A 242 -0.07 -8.14 27.97
N TYR A 243 -0.57 -7.52 29.04
CA TYR A 243 -1.13 -6.17 28.96
C TYR A 243 -0.02 -5.15 28.71
N LYS A 244 -0.23 -4.26 27.74
CA LYS A 244 0.74 -3.23 27.38
C LYS A 244 0.09 -1.87 27.25
N TYR A 245 0.85 -0.83 27.59
CA TYR A 245 0.54 0.56 27.23
C TYR A 245 0.85 0.78 25.75
N LEU A 246 0.02 1.56 25.07
CA LEU A 246 0.27 2.08 23.72
C LEU A 246 0.87 3.49 23.80
N LEU A 247 1.99 3.72 23.11
CA LEU A 247 2.69 4.99 23.08
C LEU A 247 2.75 5.51 21.64
N HIS A 248 1.95 6.54 21.37
CA HIS A 248 1.89 7.26 20.10
C HIS A 248 2.29 8.72 20.32
N TYR A 249 3.42 9.16 19.76
CA TYR A 249 3.79 10.57 19.86
C TYR A 249 3.18 11.41 18.75
N ASN A 250 2.88 12.66 19.06
CA ASN A 250 2.21 13.55 18.12
C ASN A 250 3.11 14.01 16.97
N GLY A 251 2.46 14.35 15.87
CA GLY A 251 3.03 15.15 14.79
C GLY A 251 3.13 14.43 13.46
N ARG A 252 2.94 15.22 12.41
CA ARG A 252 3.09 14.84 11.01
C ARG A 252 4.53 15.13 10.61
N GLY A 253 5.44 14.18 10.81
CA GLY A 253 6.86 14.47 10.61
C GLY A 253 7.74 13.25 10.69
N ARG A 254 8.33 12.93 9.52
CA ARG A 254 9.18 11.80 9.17
C ARG A 254 8.40 10.50 8.90
N HIS A 255 8.23 10.21 7.61
CA HIS A 255 7.78 8.91 7.11
C HIS A 255 8.95 7.93 7.13
N THR A 256 9.59 7.76 8.27
CA THR A 256 10.69 6.80 8.45
C THR A 256 10.44 5.92 9.66
N ILE A 257 10.97 4.71 9.62
CA ILE A 257 10.90 3.78 10.73
C ILE A 257 11.82 4.28 11.85
N ASP A 258 11.24 4.47 13.03
CA ASP A 258 11.93 4.72 14.28
C ASP A 258 11.90 3.41 15.08
N TYR A 259 13.00 2.65 14.96
CA TYR A 259 13.08 1.28 15.47
C TYR A 259 13.39 1.24 16.97
N GLU A 260 12.80 0.28 17.69
CA GLU A 260 12.82 0.21 19.16
C GLU A 260 14.22 0.13 19.80
N ASP A 261 15.25 -0.36 19.08
CA ASP A 261 16.60 -0.45 19.65
C ASP A 261 17.26 0.92 19.87
N ASP A 262 16.88 1.90 19.06
CA ASP A 262 17.44 3.26 19.04
C ASP A 262 16.78 4.17 20.10
N ILE A 263 15.96 3.60 20.98
CA ILE A 263 15.10 4.32 21.93
C ILE A 263 15.52 4.02 23.36
N ASP A 264 15.72 5.08 24.14
CA ASP A 264 15.81 4.96 25.59
C ASP A 264 14.50 5.34 26.24
N VAL A 265 14.06 4.53 27.21
CA VAL A 265 12.83 4.74 27.96
C VAL A 265 13.15 5.11 29.40
N TRP A 266 12.46 6.11 29.92
CA TRP A 266 12.59 6.58 31.31
C TRP A 266 11.23 6.60 31.99
N VAL A 267 11.16 6.06 33.22
CA VAL A 267 10.00 6.24 34.09
C VAL A 267 10.31 7.40 35.05
N ILE A 268 9.62 8.52 34.90
CA ILE A 268 9.85 9.77 35.63
C ILE A 268 8.71 10.00 36.60
N TYR A 269 9.03 10.30 37.86
CA TYR A 269 8.08 10.69 38.89
C TYR A 269 8.29 12.14 39.30
N THR A 270 7.21 12.92 39.32
CA THR A 270 7.20 14.29 39.84
C THR A 270 6.91 14.27 41.34
N LEU A 271 7.88 14.65 42.14
CA LEU A 271 7.76 14.74 43.59
C LEU A 271 6.84 15.89 44.02
N PRO A 272 6.26 15.86 45.24
CA PRO A 272 5.46 16.97 45.76
C PRO A 272 6.17 18.33 45.79
N SER A 273 7.51 18.34 45.80
CA SER A 273 8.33 19.55 45.70
C SER A 273 8.37 20.17 44.29
N GLY A 274 7.79 19.50 43.28
CA GLY A 274 7.89 19.86 41.87
C GLY A 274 9.18 19.39 41.20
N LEU A 275 10.10 18.76 41.93
CA LEU A 275 11.31 18.15 41.38
C LEU A 275 11.00 16.78 40.77
N THR A 276 11.69 16.42 39.70
CA THR A 276 11.55 15.12 39.04
C THR A 276 12.65 14.16 39.47
N GLN A 277 12.29 12.88 39.61
CA GLN A 277 13.22 11.76 39.72
C GLN A 277 12.83 10.69 38.71
N GLY A 278 13.78 10.26 37.89
CA GLY A 278 13.56 9.22 36.88
C GLY A 278 14.51 8.05 37.04
N VAL A 279 14.03 6.87 36.63
CA VAL A 279 14.81 5.63 36.54
C VAL A 279 14.82 5.13 35.09
N PHE A 280 15.90 4.45 34.72
CA PHE A 280 16.05 3.86 33.39
C PHE A 280 15.18 2.62 33.26
N TYR A 281 14.29 2.62 32.27
CA TYR A 281 13.52 1.44 31.92
C TYR A 281 14.37 0.57 31.00
N HIS A 282 14.93 -0.52 31.54
CA HIS A 282 15.91 -1.33 30.83
C HIS A 282 15.28 -2.35 29.88
N HIS A 283 16.00 -2.67 28.80
CA HIS A 283 15.58 -3.65 27.79
C HIS A 283 16.19 -5.05 28.04
N ASN A 284 16.30 -5.46 29.30
CA ASN A 284 16.85 -6.77 29.67
C ASN A 284 16.04 -7.93 29.05
N GLU A 285 14.71 -7.76 28.98
CA GLU A 285 13.80 -8.71 28.35
C GLU A 285 13.50 -8.29 26.91
N THR A 286 13.39 -9.25 26.01
CA THR A 286 13.16 -8.99 24.58
C THR A 286 11.79 -8.35 24.27
N ASP A 287 10.87 -8.37 25.23
CA ASP A 287 9.52 -7.83 25.12
C ASP A 287 9.32 -6.52 25.91
N ALA A 288 10.41 -5.96 26.46
CA ALA A 288 10.38 -4.73 27.24
C ALA A 288 9.82 -3.55 26.45
N ILE A 289 10.14 -3.46 25.16
CA ILE A 289 9.53 -2.52 24.22
C ILE A 289 9.24 -3.27 22.92
N ARG A 290 8.13 -2.93 22.26
CA ARG A 290 7.79 -3.38 20.91
C ARG A 290 7.43 -2.22 20.01
N ASN A 291 7.89 -2.20 18.77
CA ASN A 291 7.25 -1.44 17.69
C ASN A 291 5.82 -2.00 17.44
N VAL A 292 4.82 -1.12 17.49
CA VAL A 292 3.43 -1.40 17.06
C VAL A 292 3.27 -1.05 15.60
N THR A 293 3.80 0.11 15.19
CA THR A 293 3.89 0.52 13.77
C THR A 293 5.34 0.91 13.47
N HIS A 294 5.55 1.72 12.42
CA HIS A 294 6.84 2.32 12.13
C HIS A 294 7.33 3.31 13.20
N ARG A 295 6.45 3.83 14.06
CA ARG A 295 6.82 4.86 15.06
C ARG A 295 6.01 4.85 16.36
N ASP A 296 5.10 3.89 16.53
CA ASP A 296 4.37 3.66 17.77
C ASP A 296 5.00 2.51 18.55
N TYR A 297 4.87 2.55 19.87
CA TYR A 297 5.51 1.56 20.75
C TYR A 297 4.55 0.97 21.77
N ALA A 298 4.89 -0.21 22.28
CA ALA A 298 4.20 -0.83 23.39
C ALA A 298 5.15 -1.22 24.52
N LEU A 299 4.71 -0.99 25.76
CA LEU A 299 5.46 -1.34 26.99
C LEU A 299 4.59 -2.20 27.92
N PRO A 300 5.09 -3.34 28.45
CA PRO A 300 4.37 -4.12 29.45
C PRO A 300 4.00 -3.31 30.70
N THR A 301 2.71 -3.31 31.05
CA THR A 301 2.19 -2.55 32.20
C THR A 301 2.81 -3.04 33.51
N ALA A 302 2.99 -4.36 33.63
CA ALA A 302 3.62 -5.00 34.79
C ALA A 302 5.06 -4.54 35.02
N TYR A 303 5.83 -4.25 33.97
CA TYR A 303 7.21 -3.80 34.10
C TYR A 303 7.24 -2.37 34.66
N VAL A 304 6.41 -1.46 34.12
CA VAL A 304 6.26 -0.09 34.65
C VAL A 304 5.85 -0.12 36.11
N ALA A 305 4.85 -0.94 36.48
CA ALA A 305 4.42 -1.12 37.86
C ALA A 305 5.54 -1.64 38.79
N GLY A 306 6.43 -2.50 38.27
CA GLY A 306 7.61 -2.98 38.98
C GLY A 306 8.56 -1.85 39.39
N TYR A 307 8.85 -0.91 38.48
CA TYR A 307 9.69 0.27 38.79
C TYR A 307 9.04 1.18 39.84
N LEU A 308 7.73 1.40 39.78
CA LEU A 308 7.01 2.20 40.79
C LEU A 308 7.08 1.53 42.17
N SER A 309 6.83 0.22 42.21
CA SER A 309 6.82 -0.58 43.44
C SER A 309 8.20 -0.63 44.12
N ALA A 310 9.28 -0.68 43.33
CA ALA A 310 10.65 -0.71 43.85
C ALA A 310 11.03 0.56 44.64
N ARG A 311 10.33 1.68 44.44
CA ARG A 311 10.61 2.95 45.14
C ARG A 311 9.78 3.11 46.42
N GLY A 312 8.60 2.51 46.51
CA GLY A 312 7.69 2.57 47.68
C GLY A 312 7.11 3.96 48.03
N ASN A 313 7.71 5.05 47.54
CA ASN A 313 7.23 6.43 47.68
C ASN A 313 6.64 6.99 46.38
N TRP A 314 6.68 6.26 45.27
CA TRP A 314 6.11 6.63 43.97
C TRP A 314 4.68 6.13 43.85
N ASN A 315 3.78 6.67 44.68
CA ASN A 315 2.47 6.07 44.95
C ASN A 315 1.30 6.70 44.16
N SER A 316 1.58 7.66 43.27
CA SER A 316 0.55 8.37 42.50
C SER A 316 0.85 8.32 41.01
N GLU A 317 0.04 7.58 40.25
CA GLU A 317 0.19 7.46 38.78
C GLU A 317 0.06 8.81 38.07
N SER A 318 -0.72 9.75 38.63
CA SER A 318 -0.84 11.12 38.13
C SER A 318 0.48 11.88 38.05
N ASN A 319 1.48 11.44 38.80
CA ASN A 319 2.80 12.07 38.86
C ASN A 319 3.82 11.32 38.00
N VAL A 320 3.42 10.24 37.32
CA VAL A 320 4.30 9.41 36.50
C VAL A 320 4.22 9.86 35.04
N THR A 321 5.39 10.01 34.43
CA THR A 321 5.56 10.27 33.00
C THR A 321 6.53 9.24 32.43
N ILE A 322 6.15 8.59 31.34
CA ILE A 322 7.04 7.78 30.52
C ILE A 322 7.68 8.72 29.49
N ARG A 323 9.00 8.78 29.44
CA ARG A 323 9.75 9.61 28.49
C ARG A 323 10.55 8.74 27.54
N LEU A 324 10.33 8.92 26.24
CA LEU A 324 11.11 8.31 25.17
C LEU A 324 12.16 9.28 24.67
N HIS A 325 13.40 8.84 24.55
CA HIS A 325 14.44 9.54 23.80
C HIS A 325 14.73 8.76 22.53
N ILE A 326 14.38 9.34 21.37
CA ILE A 326 14.43 8.67 20.07
C ILE A 326 15.64 9.19 19.29
N ARG A 327 16.52 8.26 18.89
CA ARG A 327 17.75 8.56 18.17
C ARG A 327 17.60 8.40 16.67
N LYS A 328 18.47 9.08 15.94
CA LYS A 328 18.66 8.80 14.52
C LYS A 328 19.29 7.40 14.40
N ALA A 329 18.60 6.52 13.70
CA ALA A 329 19.11 5.19 13.35
C ALA A 329 20.28 5.26 12.36
N GLY A 330 21.11 4.22 12.35
CA GLY A 330 22.17 4.03 11.36
C GLY A 330 21.64 4.01 9.92
N LEU A 331 20.51 3.34 9.72
CA LEU A 331 19.80 3.24 8.44
C LEU A 331 18.57 4.16 8.45
N GLU A 332 18.37 4.91 7.37
CA GLU A 332 17.14 5.65 7.16
C GLU A 332 16.20 4.81 6.29
N ARG A 333 15.12 4.32 6.89
CA ARG A 333 14.15 3.43 6.24
C ARG A 333 12.83 4.19 6.07
N PRO A 334 12.36 4.47 4.85
CA PRO A 334 11.08 5.13 4.66
C PRO A 334 9.93 4.19 5.04
N LEU A 335 8.79 4.77 5.41
CA LEU A 335 7.53 4.06 5.48
C LEU A 335 7.14 3.59 4.07
N ILE A 336 6.82 2.30 3.93
CA ILE A 336 6.35 1.71 2.68
C ILE A 336 4.90 1.26 2.81
N HIS A 337 4.22 1.08 1.68
CA HIS A 337 2.88 0.49 1.67
C HIS A 337 2.96 -0.97 2.12
N GLU A 338 1.99 -1.37 2.94
CA GLU A 338 1.95 -2.68 3.58
C GLU A 338 0.49 -3.11 3.83
N ASN A 339 0.30 -4.39 4.15
CA ASN A 339 -0.99 -5.08 4.14
C ASN A 339 -2.00 -4.52 5.17
N ASN A 340 -1.55 -3.93 6.28
CA ASN A 340 -2.43 -3.34 7.29
C ASN A 340 -2.88 -1.91 6.95
N ARG A 341 -2.45 -1.34 5.82
CA ARG A 341 -2.82 0.01 5.37
C ARG A 341 -2.47 1.11 6.39
N ILE A 342 -1.34 1.02 7.09
CA ILE A 342 -0.95 2.07 8.07
C ILE A 342 -0.76 3.45 7.43
N PHE A 343 -0.50 3.54 6.11
CA PHE A 343 -0.53 4.83 5.41
C PHE A 343 -1.87 5.56 5.56
N GLU A 344 -2.98 4.82 5.51
CA GLU A 344 -4.33 5.36 5.67
C GLU A 344 -4.63 5.72 7.13
N LEU A 345 -4.20 4.87 8.08
CA LEU A 345 -4.28 5.15 9.52
C LEU A 345 -3.65 6.52 9.83
N TYR A 346 -2.47 6.79 9.28
CA TYR A 346 -1.70 8.00 9.52
C TYR A 346 -2.17 9.24 8.74
N LYS A 347 -3.27 9.15 7.99
CA LYS A 347 -3.97 10.33 7.47
C LYS A 347 -4.84 10.99 8.55
N LEU A 348 -5.32 10.20 9.52
CA LEU A 348 -6.12 10.66 10.67
C LEU A 348 -5.30 11.58 11.60
N ASP A 349 -6.01 12.32 12.46
CA ASP A 349 -5.37 13.10 13.52
C ASP A 349 -4.86 12.20 14.66
N ASP A 350 -3.85 12.65 15.42
CA ASP A 350 -3.13 11.83 16.41
C ASP A 350 -4.09 11.14 17.44
N ASP A 351 -5.13 11.84 17.91
CA ASP A 351 -6.13 11.26 18.83
C ASP A 351 -6.99 10.16 18.18
N GLN A 352 -7.30 10.32 16.89
CA GLN A 352 -8.06 9.33 16.11
C GLN A 352 -7.21 8.10 15.78
N ILE A 353 -5.91 8.31 15.51
CA ILE A 353 -4.94 7.21 15.34
C ILE A 353 -4.92 6.33 16.60
N VAL A 354 -4.77 6.96 17.76
CA VAL A 354 -4.77 6.23 19.05
C VAL A 354 -6.07 5.48 19.26
N SER A 355 -7.21 6.13 19.02
CA SER A 355 -8.54 5.54 19.23
C SER A 355 -8.82 4.37 18.28
N ALA A 356 -8.28 4.42 17.04
CA ALA A 356 -8.35 3.34 16.08
C ALA A 356 -7.47 2.13 16.46
N MET A 357 -6.34 2.37 17.15
CA MET A 357 -5.45 1.30 17.61
C MET A 357 -5.87 0.67 18.94
N ALA A 358 -6.41 1.47 19.86
CA ALA A 358 -6.83 1.02 21.18
C ALA A 358 -7.97 1.92 21.71
N GLY A 359 -9.08 1.31 22.10
CA GLY A 359 -10.23 2.02 22.66
C GLY A 359 -11.56 1.52 22.11
N VAL A 360 -12.57 2.36 22.21
CA VAL A 360 -13.94 2.06 21.72
C VAL A 360 -14.05 2.08 20.20
N ASP A 361 -13.21 2.89 19.53
CA ASP A 361 -13.23 3.05 18.08
C ASP A 361 -12.31 2.04 17.35
N ALA A 362 -11.58 1.20 18.09
CA ALA A 362 -10.70 0.14 17.57
C ALA A 362 -11.48 -1.05 16.99
N THR A 363 -12.42 -0.76 16.10
CA THR A 363 -13.37 -1.68 15.47
C THR A 363 -12.80 -2.34 14.22
N LEU A 364 -11.77 -1.74 13.61
CA LEU A 364 -11.04 -2.28 12.46
C LEU A 364 -9.88 -3.17 12.95
N GLU A 365 -10.02 -4.48 12.81
CA GLU A 365 -9.07 -5.50 13.29
C GLU A 365 -7.62 -5.24 12.83
N ASN A 366 -7.45 -4.83 11.57
CA ASN A 366 -6.14 -4.56 10.96
C ASN A 366 -5.37 -3.42 11.65
N TRP A 367 -6.06 -2.50 12.33
CA TRP A 367 -5.43 -1.37 13.01
C TRP A 367 -5.33 -1.55 14.52
N GLN A 368 -5.91 -2.61 15.08
CA GLN A 368 -5.77 -2.87 16.50
C GLN A 368 -4.28 -3.04 16.87
N ALA A 369 -3.86 -2.42 17.97
CA ALA A 369 -2.46 -2.41 18.39
C ALA A 369 -1.87 -3.83 18.53
N ALA A 370 -2.68 -4.80 18.99
CA ALA A 370 -2.27 -6.21 19.09
C ALA A 370 -1.95 -6.83 17.72
N THR A 371 -2.76 -6.52 16.70
CA THR A 371 -2.57 -6.98 15.32
C THR A 371 -1.33 -6.36 14.71
N LEU A 372 -1.15 -5.04 14.87
CA LEU A 372 -0.02 -4.29 14.32
C LEU A 372 1.32 -4.68 14.96
N GLU A 373 1.37 -4.85 16.29
CA GLU A 373 2.57 -5.31 17.01
C GLU A 373 3.02 -6.72 16.58
N ALA A 374 2.05 -7.60 16.29
CA ALA A 374 2.28 -8.97 15.82
C ALA A 374 2.48 -9.07 14.30
N ALA A 375 2.28 -7.97 13.56
CA ALA A 375 2.24 -7.98 12.10
C ALA A 375 3.56 -8.46 11.48
N PRO A 376 3.51 -9.12 10.32
CA PRO A 376 4.71 -9.50 9.56
C PRO A 376 5.61 -8.29 9.24
N TYR A 377 5.02 -7.10 9.06
CA TYR A 377 5.77 -5.86 8.82
C TYR A 377 6.72 -5.50 9.98
N THR A 378 6.23 -5.47 11.22
CA THR A 378 7.08 -5.23 12.40
C THR A 378 8.00 -6.42 12.71
N ARG A 379 7.59 -7.65 12.35
CA ARG A 379 8.45 -8.84 12.39
C ARG A 379 9.68 -8.72 11.48
N ILE A 380 9.53 -8.17 10.27
CA ILE A 380 10.65 -7.91 9.35
C ILE A 380 11.61 -6.88 9.93
N MET A 381 11.10 -5.78 10.52
CA MET A 381 11.93 -4.74 11.14
C MET A 381 12.89 -5.33 12.18
N ARG A 382 12.34 -6.17 13.07
CA ARG A 382 13.08 -6.79 14.18
C ARG A 382 13.78 -8.11 13.87
N ALA A 383 13.77 -8.54 12.61
CA ALA A 383 14.41 -9.79 12.24
C ALA A 383 15.92 -9.73 12.57
N CYS A 384 16.44 -10.81 13.16
CA CYS A 384 17.85 -10.96 13.53
C CYS A 384 18.46 -12.14 12.79
N SER A 385 19.72 -12.02 12.37
CA SER A 385 20.39 -13.05 11.56
C SER A 385 20.56 -14.33 12.35
N ASP A 386 20.21 -15.46 11.74
CA ASP A 386 20.61 -16.75 12.26
C ASP A 386 22.13 -16.92 12.03
N ARG A 387 22.80 -17.72 12.88
CA ARG A 387 24.24 -18.00 12.73
C ARG A 387 24.56 -18.83 11.47
N SER A 388 23.55 -19.22 10.70
CA SER A 388 23.63 -20.10 9.53
C SER A 388 23.70 -19.37 8.20
N GLY A 389 23.48 -18.05 8.16
CA GLY A 389 23.53 -17.26 6.92
C GLY A 389 22.30 -17.44 6.02
N ASN A 390 21.18 -17.93 6.55
CA ASN A 390 19.91 -17.98 5.83
C ASN A 390 19.26 -16.58 5.78
N SER A 391 18.30 -16.40 4.87
CA SER A 391 17.46 -15.20 4.85
C SER A 391 16.73 -15.08 6.19
N MET A 392 16.85 -13.90 6.82
CA MET A 392 16.37 -13.62 8.18
C MET A 392 14.86 -13.78 8.36
N PHE A 393 14.17 -13.73 7.23
CA PHE A 393 12.76 -14.05 7.02
C PHE A 393 12.66 -14.68 5.62
N ASP A 394 11.54 -15.34 5.36
CA ASP A 394 11.27 -15.98 4.08
C ASP A 394 10.37 -15.11 3.19
N ARG A 395 10.19 -15.54 1.94
CA ARG A 395 9.29 -14.88 0.99
C ARG A 395 7.86 -14.75 1.53
N ARG A 396 7.34 -15.80 2.18
CA ARG A 396 6.00 -15.81 2.75
C ARG A 396 5.81 -14.69 3.78
N THR A 397 6.80 -14.44 4.63
CA THR A 397 6.78 -13.33 5.57
C THR A 397 6.65 -11.98 4.87
N VAL A 398 7.33 -11.81 3.73
CA VAL A 398 7.26 -10.57 2.94
C VAL A 398 5.92 -10.43 2.24
N GLU A 399 5.38 -11.51 1.68
CA GLU A 399 4.03 -11.53 1.09
C GLU A 399 2.97 -11.13 2.12
N GLU A 400 3.00 -11.75 3.31
CA GLU A 400 2.05 -11.41 4.39
C GLU A 400 2.24 -9.96 4.90
N ALA A 401 3.46 -9.42 4.84
CA ALA A 401 3.74 -8.03 5.24
C ALA A 401 3.26 -7.03 4.19
N TYR A 402 3.54 -7.26 2.91
CA TYR A 402 3.30 -6.29 1.85
C TYR A 402 1.83 -6.33 1.41
N GLY A 403 1.22 -7.51 1.35
CA GLY A 403 -0.11 -7.66 0.76
C GLY A 403 -0.08 -7.51 -0.75
N TYR A 404 -1.19 -7.86 -1.41
CA TYR A 404 -1.27 -7.87 -2.88
C TYR A 404 -0.99 -6.47 -3.45
N ASN A 405 -1.61 -5.40 -2.91
CA ASN A 405 -1.53 -4.07 -3.51
C ASN A 405 -0.09 -3.50 -3.50
N ALA A 406 0.61 -3.56 -2.37
CA ALA A 406 2.01 -3.13 -2.32
C ALA A 406 2.90 -4.01 -3.21
N THR A 407 2.64 -5.32 -3.25
CA THR A 407 3.38 -6.25 -4.12
C THR A 407 3.15 -5.93 -5.60
N SER A 408 1.89 -5.75 -6.03
CA SER A 408 1.53 -5.44 -7.43
C SER A 408 2.15 -4.15 -7.89
N ARG A 409 2.20 -3.13 -7.04
CA ARG A 409 2.87 -1.88 -7.36
C ARG A 409 4.38 -2.06 -7.49
N LEU A 410 5.02 -2.86 -6.65
CA LEU A 410 6.47 -3.10 -6.75
C LEU A 410 6.84 -3.83 -8.04
N VAL A 411 6.06 -4.84 -8.43
CA VAL A 411 6.47 -5.75 -9.53
C VAL A 411 5.75 -5.51 -10.84
N GLY A 412 4.64 -4.77 -10.85
CA GLY A 412 3.77 -4.60 -12.01
C GLY A 412 3.16 -3.20 -12.16
N MET A 413 3.79 -2.15 -11.63
CA MET A 413 3.32 -0.78 -11.82
C MET A 413 3.15 -0.40 -13.30
N SER A 414 1.93 -0.01 -13.68
CA SER A 414 1.53 0.40 -15.02
C SER A 414 0.19 1.17 -14.90
N PRO A 415 -0.07 2.25 -15.66
CA PRO A 415 0.73 2.81 -16.76
C PRO A 415 2.03 3.52 -16.34
N LEU A 416 2.90 3.73 -17.32
CA LEU A 416 4.21 4.38 -17.19
C LEU A 416 4.30 5.59 -18.14
N ILE A 417 4.95 6.66 -17.69
CA ILE A 417 5.19 7.87 -18.48
C ILE A 417 6.55 7.75 -19.18
N PRO A 418 6.61 7.78 -20.53
CA PRO A 418 7.86 7.76 -21.28
C PRO A 418 8.78 8.93 -20.96
N VAL A 419 10.08 8.67 -20.97
CA VAL A 419 11.13 9.69 -20.89
C VAL A 419 11.99 9.65 -22.14
N LEU A 420 12.47 10.82 -22.57
CA LEU A 420 13.37 10.91 -23.72
C LEU A 420 14.80 10.58 -23.29
N GLU A 421 15.34 9.48 -23.79
CA GLU A 421 16.72 9.05 -23.57
C GLU A 421 17.41 8.79 -24.90
N SER A 422 18.56 9.44 -25.14
CA SER A 422 19.33 9.31 -26.39
C SER A 422 18.52 9.49 -27.69
N GLY A 423 17.47 10.31 -27.66
CA GLY A 423 16.61 10.59 -28.81
C GLY A 423 15.46 9.58 -29.03
N GLN A 424 15.25 8.65 -28.10
CA GLN A 424 14.12 7.70 -28.12
C GLN A 424 13.26 7.86 -26.88
N LEU A 425 11.95 7.70 -27.02
CA LEU A 425 11.03 7.63 -25.88
C LEU A 425 11.08 6.22 -25.30
N ILE A 426 11.41 6.10 -24.01
CA ILE A 426 11.54 4.81 -23.34
C ILE A 426 10.81 4.79 -21.99
N VAL A 427 10.46 3.60 -21.52
CA VAL A 427 10.00 3.36 -20.14
C VAL A 427 10.80 2.22 -19.50
N SER A 428 11.11 2.34 -18.21
CA SER A 428 11.73 1.27 -17.42
C SER A 428 10.64 0.34 -16.88
N LEU A 429 10.78 -0.96 -17.11
CA LEU A 429 9.77 -1.97 -16.79
C LEU A 429 9.98 -2.58 -15.39
N PRO A 430 8.93 -2.62 -14.55
CA PRO A 430 8.90 -3.39 -13.31
C PRO A 430 9.19 -4.88 -13.53
N TYR A 431 9.61 -5.58 -12.47
CA TYR A 431 10.15 -6.94 -12.54
C TYR A 431 9.23 -7.95 -13.28
N ASN A 432 7.92 -7.97 -13.00
CA ASN A 432 6.98 -8.89 -13.67
C ASN A 432 6.64 -8.46 -15.10
N LEU A 433 6.96 -7.21 -15.47
CA LEU A 433 6.67 -6.67 -16.79
C LEU A 433 7.87 -6.74 -17.74
N GLN A 434 8.95 -7.43 -17.35
CA GLN A 434 10.16 -7.53 -18.18
C GLN A 434 10.13 -8.65 -19.23
N SER A 435 9.10 -9.50 -19.25
CA SER A 435 9.00 -10.59 -20.22
C SER A 435 7.56 -11.00 -20.49
N ASN A 436 7.29 -11.41 -21.73
CA ASN A 436 5.96 -11.85 -22.19
C ASN A 436 4.86 -10.83 -21.87
N VAL A 437 5.06 -9.58 -22.27
CA VAL A 437 4.08 -8.50 -22.05
C VAL A 437 3.68 -7.85 -23.37
N THR A 438 2.62 -7.05 -23.33
CA THR A 438 2.21 -6.18 -24.43
C THR A 438 2.12 -4.74 -23.93
N ALA A 439 2.79 -3.83 -24.62
CA ALA A 439 2.76 -2.40 -24.37
C ALA A 439 1.67 -1.72 -25.23
N TRP A 440 0.84 -0.90 -24.61
CA TRP A 440 -0.24 -0.13 -25.24
C TRP A 440 0.12 1.35 -25.15
N GLU A 441 0.34 1.98 -26.29
CA GLU A 441 0.83 3.36 -26.36
C GLU A 441 -0.32 4.33 -26.58
N TYR A 442 -0.34 5.41 -25.80
CA TYR A 442 -1.34 6.48 -25.89
C TYR A 442 -0.66 7.82 -26.18
N ASN A 443 -1.36 8.69 -26.89
CA ASN A 443 -0.94 10.08 -27.08
C ASN A 443 -1.31 10.97 -25.85
N GLU A 444 -1.02 12.27 -25.95
CA GLU A 444 -1.31 13.24 -24.87
C GLU A 444 -2.80 13.37 -24.52
N ASP A 445 -3.69 13.14 -25.49
CA ASP A 445 -5.14 13.11 -25.29
C ASP A 445 -5.65 11.77 -24.70
N GLY A 446 -4.74 10.81 -24.46
CA GLY A 446 -5.08 9.48 -23.97
C GLY A 446 -5.73 8.57 -25.02
N THR A 447 -5.58 8.89 -26.31
CA THR A 447 -6.06 8.07 -27.45
C THR A 447 -5.04 6.98 -27.77
N LEU A 448 -5.50 5.74 -27.96
CA LEU A 448 -4.66 4.60 -28.29
C LEU A 448 -4.02 4.76 -29.68
N LEU A 449 -2.69 4.72 -29.71
CA LEU A 449 -1.86 4.75 -30.92
C LEU A 449 -1.62 3.34 -31.49
N GLY A 450 -1.47 2.36 -30.61
CA GLY A 450 -1.21 0.97 -30.98
C GLY A 450 -0.82 0.11 -29.79
N TYR A 451 -0.66 -1.19 -30.04
CA TYR A 451 -0.15 -2.14 -29.05
C TYR A 451 0.93 -3.02 -29.66
N TYR A 452 1.98 -3.29 -28.89
CA TYR A 452 3.20 -3.92 -29.36
C TYR A 452 3.69 -4.97 -28.36
N PRO A 453 4.00 -6.19 -28.81
CA PRO A 453 4.53 -7.22 -27.93
C PRO A 453 5.96 -6.88 -27.50
N HIS A 454 6.27 -7.14 -26.24
CA HIS A 454 7.62 -7.05 -25.68
C HIS A 454 7.99 -8.39 -25.04
N ALA A 455 8.84 -9.14 -25.75
CA ALA A 455 9.18 -10.51 -25.37
C ALA A 455 10.08 -10.57 -24.13
N SER A 456 11.06 -9.67 -24.03
CA SER A 456 12.04 -9.64 -22.93
C SER A 456 12.80 -8.32 -22.85
N GLY A 457 13.14 -7.88 -21.64
CA GLY A 457 14.02 -6.74 -21.36
C GLY A 457 13.45 -5.79 -20.31
N GLY A 458 14.32 -5.15 -19.52
CA GLY A 458 13.90 -4.20 -18.48
C GLY A 458 13.56 -2.79 -18.98
N VAL A 459 13.67 -2.54 -20.28
CA VAL A 459 13.36 -1.26 -20.93
C VAL A 459 12.52 -1.52 -22.15
N TYR A 460 11.44 -0.77 -22.32
CA TYR A 460 10.62 -0.74 -23.53
C TYR A 460 10.88 0.56 -24.30
N VAL A 461 11.08 0.46 -25.61
CA VAL A 461 11.24 1.59 -26.52
C VAL A 461 9.92 1.83 -27.23
N CYS A 462 9.38 3.04 -27.10
CA CYS A 462 8.11 3.40 -27.71
C CYS A 462 8.23 3.37 -29.24
N GLN A 463 7.21 2.83 -29.90
CA GLN A 463 7.14 2.71 -31.35
C GLN A 463 6.61 4.00 -32.01
N ASN A 464 5.81 4.78 -31.29
CA ASN A 464 5.27 6.05 -31.76
C ASN A 464 6.00 7.25 -31.13
N SER A 465 6.36 8.23 -31.96
CA SER A 465 7.00 9.48 -31.51
C SER A 465 6.10 10.35 -30.64
N ASP A 466 4.79 10.19 -30.78
CA ASP A 466 3.76 11.00 -30.10
C ASP A 466 3.26 10.30 -28.82
N CYS A 467 3.93 9.22 -28.39
CA CYS A 467 3.57 8.47 -27.20
C CYS A 467 3.82 9.32 -25.93
N ALA A 468 2.77 9.54 -25.15
CA ALA A 468 2.81 10.26 -23.87
C ALA A 468 2.56 9.35 -22.66
N LEU A 469 2.02 8.14 -22.88
CA LEU A 469 1.72 7.16 -21.85
C LEU A 469 1.81 5.74 -22.40
N VAL A 470 2.31 4.79 -21.61
CA VAL A 470 2.38 3.37 -21.95
C VAL A 470 1.71 2.53 -20.86
N GLU A 471 0.65 1.81 -21.21
CA GLU A 471 0.14 0.71 -20.37
C GLU A 471 0.84 -0.59 -20.78
N VAL A 472 1.69 -1.13 -19.92
CA VAL A 472 2.29 -2.45 -20.11
C VAL A 472 1.48 -3.47 -19.31
N ILE A 473 1.03 -4.54 -19.97
CA ILE A 473 0.19 -5.59 -19.37
C ILE A 473 0.82 -6.95 -19.65
N TYR A 474 0.82 -7.82 -18.63
CA TYR A 474 1.29 -9.19 -18.75
C TYR A 474 0.47 -10.00 -19.75
N GLY A 475 1.16 -10.81 -20.55
CA GLY A 475 0.60 -11.64 -21.61
C GLY A 475 0.87 -11.09 -23.00
N ALA A 476 1.09 -11.99 -23.95
CA ALA A 476 1.17 -11.62 -25.36
C ALA A 476 -0.25 -11.37 -25.92
N ALA A 477 -0.45 -10.24 -26.58
CA ALA A 477 -1.67 -9.93 -27.33
C ALA A 477 -1.87 -10.94 -28.47
N SER A 478 -3.00 -11.64 -28.47
CA SER A 478 -3.32 -12.67 -29.45
C SER A 478 -4.84 -12.84 -29.59
N GLN A 479 -5.34 -13.21 -30.77
CA GLN A 479 -6.72 -13.69 -30.91
C GLN A 479 -6.87 -15.17 -30.51
N LEU A 480 -5.75 -15.86 -30.24
CA LEU A 480 -5.69 -17.24 -29.73
C LEU A 480 -5.35 -17.19 -28.23
N PRO A 481 -6.35 -17.27 -27.33
CA PRO A 481 -6.11 -17.53 -25.90
C PRO A 481 -5.31 -18.82 -25.71
N ASP A 482 -4.54 -18.89 -24.61
CA ASP A 482 -3.77 -20.08 -24.23
C ASP A 482 -4.70 -21.14 -23.61
N ASP A 483 -5.63 -21.64 -24.43
CA ASP A 483 -6.61 -22.66 -24.11
C ASP A 483 -6.18 -24.01 -24.67
N THR A 484 -6.26 -25.04 -23.82
CA THR A 484 -6.14 -26.44 -24.24
C THR A 484 -7.45 -27.16 -24.03
N TYR A 485 -8.02 -27.71 -25.11
CA TYR A 485 -9.30 -28.39 -25.09
C TYR A 485 -9.15 -29.93 -25.17
N GLY A 486 -9.98 -30.64 -24.40
CA GLY A 486 -10.21 -32.09 -24.54
C GLY A 486 -9.02 -33.02 -24.27
N GLN A 487 -7.88 -32.49 -23.80
CA GLN A 487 -6.70 -33.28 -23.47
C GLN A 487 -6.87 -33.96 -22.11
N ALA A 488 -6.50 -35.24 -21.99
CA ALA A 488 -6.56 -35.98 -20.71
C ALA A 488 -5.53 -35.48 -19.69
N SER A 489 -4.37 -35.02 -20.16
CA SER A 489 -3.31 -34.45 -19.34
C SER A 489 -2.50 -33.40 -20.13
N GLN A 490 -1.90 -32.44 -19.43
CA GLN A 490 -1.04 -31.43 -20.03
C GLN A 490 0.03 -30.91 -19.07
N VAL A 491 1.15 -30.42 -19.63
CA VAL A 491 2.19 -29.72 -18.87
C VAL A 491 1.77 -28.28 -18.63
N ILE A 492 1.93 -27.80 -17.40
CA ILE A 492 1.64 -26.41 -17.00
C ILE A 492 2.92 -25.72 -16.51
N ASP A 493 3.05 -24.41 -16.78
CA ASP A 493 4.15 -23.58 -16.29
C ASP A 493 3.79 -23.04 -14.90
N PRO A 494 4.52 -23.39 -13.83
CA PRO A 494 4.17 -22.97 -12.47
C PRO A 494 4.25 -21.45 -12.23
N ARG A 495 4.69 -20.66 -13.21
CA ARG A 495 4.74 -19.19 -13.15
C ARG A 495 3.51 -18.52 -13.78
N LEU A 496 2.55 -19.30 -14.27
CA LEU A 496 1.32 -18.80 -14.86
C LEU A 496 0.13 -19.16 -13.99
N ASP A 497 -0.89 -18.30 -14.03
CA ASP A 497 -2.19 -18.59 -13.43
C ASP A 497 -3.03 -19.43 -14.40
N TYR A 498 -3.82 -20.36 -13.86
CA TYR A 498 -4.65 -21.26 -14.64
C TYR A 498 -6.09 -21.31 -14.12
N ARG A 499 -7.05 -21.48 -15.04
CA ARG A 499 -8.43 -21.87 -14.74
C ARG A 499 -8.81 -23.13 -15.50
N MET A 500 -9.60 -23.97 -14.84
CA MET A 500 -10.00 -25.29 -15.32
C MET A 500 -11.51 -25.30 -15.50
N TYR A 501 -11.97 -25.59 -16.71
CA TYR A 501 -13.39 -25.59 -17.06
C TYR A 501 -13.82 -26.94 -17.61
N THR A 502 -15.08 -27.29 -17.36
CA THR A 502 -15.73 -28.49 -17.90
C THR A 502 -17.08 -28.15 -18.51
N CYS A 503 -17.49 -28.89 -19.55
CA CYS A 503 -18.87 -28.94 -20.01
C CYS A 503 -19.26 -30.37 -20.41
N ASP A 504 -20.55 -30.65 -20.45
CA ASP A 504 -21.04 -31.99 -20.79
C ASP A 504 -20.95 -32.26 -22.29
N ILE A 505 -20.72 -33.53 -22.65
CA ILE A 505 -20.81 -34.03 -24.01
C ILE A 505 -22.20 -34.59 -24.25
N ALA A 506 -22.87 -34.12 -25.31
CA ALA A 506 -24.18 -34.61 -25.69
C ALA A 506 -24.14 -36.11 -26.05
N SER A 507 -24.91 -36.92 -25.34
CA SER A 507 -24.93 -38.38 -25.48
C SER A 507 -25.33 -38.87 -26.88
N VAL A 508 -26.08 -38.06 -27.64
CA VAL A 508 -26.58 -38.42 -28.97
C VAL A 508 -25.60 -38.02 -30.09
N THR A 509 -24.99 -36.83 -29.99
CA THR A 509 -24.14 -36.28 -31.06
C THR A 509 -22.65 -36.46 -30.80
N GLY A 510 -22.25 -36.79 -29.56
CA GLY A 510 -20.86 -36.85 -29.14
C GLY A 510 -20.16 -35.48 -29.13
N LYS A 511 -20.91 -34.38 -29.24
CA LYS A 511 -20.37 -33.01 -29.27
C LYS A 511 -20.53 -32.31 -27.91
N PRO A 512 -19.60 -31.42 -27.54
CA PRO A 512 -19.73 -30.59 -26.34
C PRO A 512 -21.01 -29.74 -26.37
N LEU A 513 -21.70 -29.63 -25.23
CA LEU A 513 -22.88 -28.77 -25.06
C LEU A 513 -22.51 -27.29 -24.87
N LEU A 514 -21.24 -26.99 -24.57
CA LEU A 514 -20.68 -25.63 -24.44
C LEU A 514 -21.25 -24.81 -23.28
N ASN A 515 -21.95 -25.46 -22.35
CA ASN A 515 -22.37 -24.92 -21.06
C ASN A 515 -21.24 -25.07 -20.03
N TRP A 516 -20.21 -24.24 -20.18
CA TRP A 516 -19.01 -24.31 -19.35
C TRP A 516 -19.29 -24.05 -17.86
N THR A 517 -18.52 -24.69 -17.00
CA THR A 517 -18.49 -24.48 -15.54
C THR A 517 -17.04 -24.43 -15.09
N ASP A 518 -16.68 -23.47 -14.23
CA ASP A 518 -15.37 -23.42 -13.59
C ASP A 518 -15.27 -24.49 -12.49
N VAL A 519 -14.25 -25.34 -12.57
CA VAL A 519 -13.96 -26.41 -11.61
C VAL A 519 -12.58 -26.25 -10.98
N THR A 520 -11.98 -25.06 -11.08
CA THR A 520 -10.69 -24.71 -10.47
C THR A 520 -10.73 -24.94 -8.95
N GLY A 521 -9.71 -25.60 -8.42
CA GLY A 521 -9.61 -25.99 -7.01
C GLY A 521 -10.44 -27.22 -6.62
N SER A 522 -11.17 -27.84 -7.55
CA SER A 522 -11.95 -29.05 -7.28
C SER A 522 -11.11 -30.33 -7.34
N SER A 523 -11.69 -31.45 -6.91
CA SER A 523 -11.08 -32.77 -7.00
C SER A 523 -11.19 -33.42 -8.39
N GLN A 524 -11.66 -32.69 -9.41
CA GLN A 524 -11.84 -33.22 -10.77
C GLN A 524 -10.53 -33.33 -11.57
N TYR A 525 -9.43 -32.82 -11.04
CA TYR A 525 -8.09 -32.95 -11.62
C TYR A 525 -7.05 -33.04 -10.50
N ALA A 526 -5.83 -33.46 -10.86
CA ALA A 526 -4.67 -33.40 -9.99
C ALA A 526 -3.49 -32.76 -10.74
N ILE A 527 -2.66 -32.01 -10.01
CA ILE A 527 -1.41 -31.46 -10.52
C ILE A 527 -0.27 -32.15 -9.78
N GLN A 528 0.57 -32.87 -10.51
CA GLN A 528 1.75 -33.53 -9.95
C GLN A 528 2.95 -33.28 -10.87
N ASP A 529 4.06 -32.82 -10.29
CA ASP A 529 5.31 -32.53 -11.01
C ASP A 529 5.13 -31.62 -12.25
N GLY A 530 4.23 -30.63 -12.14
CA GLY A 530 3.93 -29.69 -13.24
C GLY A 530 3.04 -30.26 -14.35
N ILE A 531 2.40 -31.41 -14.13
CA ILE A 531 1.46 -32.03 -15.06
C ILE A 531 0.06 -32.02 -14.45
N LEU A 532 -0.87 -31.37 -15.15
CA LEU A 532 -2.30 -31.45 -14.85
C LEU A 532 -2.89 -32.70 -15.50
N THR A 533 -3.58 -33.53 -14.72
CA THR A 533 -4.30 -34.73 -15.20
C THR A 533 -5.74 -34.69 -14.73
N TRP A 534 -6.68 -34.88 -15.66
CA TRP A 534 -8.11 -34.92 -15.36
C TRP A 534 -8.52 -36.25 -14.73
N LEU A 535 -9.32 -36.19 -13.66
CA LEU A 535 -9.84 -37.32 -12.89
C LEU A 535 -11.35 -37.50 -13.13
N ILE A 536 -11.76 -37.35 -14.39
CA ILE A 536 -13.16 -37.39 -14.84
C ILE A 536 -13.32 -38.33 -16.05
N ASP A 537 -14.56 -38.72 -16.34
CA ASP A 537 -14.92 -39.52 -17.51
C ASP A 537 -14.90 -38.64 -18.77
N THR A 538 -13.76 -38.60 -19.46
CA THR A 538 -13.55 -37.79 -20.68
C THR A 538 -14.43 -38.22 -21.87
N THR A 539 -15.18 -39.32 -21.76
CA THR A 539 -16.20 -39.70 -22.75
C THR A 539 -17.53 -38.97 -22.55
N LYS A 540 -17.75 -38.38 -21.38
CA LYS A 540 -18.97 -37.65 -21.01
C LYS A 540 -18.73 -36.17 -20.75
N THR A 541 -17.49 -35.79 -20.49
CA THR A 541 -17.15 -34.42 -20.11
C THR A 541 -16.03 -33.91 -21.00
N TYR A 542 -16.25 -32.72 -21.56
CA TYR A 542 -15.27 -31.98 -22.34
C TYR A 542 -14.56 -30.96 -21.45
N THR A 543 -13.26 -30.80 -21.62
CA THR A 543 -12.40 -30.01 -20.74
C THR A 543 -11.78 -28.83 -21.47
N CYS A 544 -11.54 -27.75 -20.74
CA CYS A 544 -10.72 -26.63 -21.18
C CYS A 544 -9.82 -26.19 -20.03
N VAL A 545 -8.53 -26.01 -20.28
CA VAL A 545 -7.63 -25.35 -19.34
C VAL A 545 -7.12 -24.08 -20.00
N ARG A 546 -7.31 -22.94 -19.33
CA ARG A 546 -6.86 -21.61 -19.78
C ARG A 546 -5.75 -21.09 -18.90
N SER A 547 -4.69 -20.55 -19.50
CA SER A 547 -3.66 -19.79 -18.76
C SER A 547 -3.72 -18.29 -19.06
N ASN A 548 -3.02 -17.48 -18.28
CA ASN A 548 -2.81 -16.06 -18.54
C ASN A 548 -1.57 -15.74 -19.41
N ARG A 549 -0.98 -16.74 -20.10
CA ARG A 549 0.16 -16.54 -21.01
C ARG A 549 -0.15 -15.54 -22.13
N THR A 550 -1.38 -15.54 -22.62
CA THR A 550 -1.86 -14.63 -23.65
C THR A 550 -3.08 -13.86 -23.14
N MET A 551 -3.25 -12.64 -23.65
CA MET A 551 -4.51 -11.88 -23.52
C MET A 551 -5.24 -11.92 -24.86
N LEU A 552 -6.57 -11.89 -24.83
CA LEU A 552 -7.34 -11.74 -26.06
C LEU A 552 -7.20 -10.30 -26.55
N ALA A 553 -6.56 -10.10 -27.69
CA ALA A 553 -6.45 -8.78 -28.29
C ALA A 553 -6.41 -8.85 -29.81
N TYR A 554 -7.21 -8.00 -30.44
CA TYR A 554 -7.25 -7.84 -31.90
C TYR A 554 -7.97 -6.55 -32.28
N THR A 555 -7.76 -6.12 -33.52
CA THR A 555 -8.41 -4.94 -34.11
C THR A 555 -9.29 -5.36 -35.27
N LEU A 556 -10.52 -4.87 -35.29
CA LEU A 556 -11.48 -5.00 -36.38
C LEU A 556 -11.72 -3.64 -37.03
N TYR A 557 -12.05 -3.65 -38.32
CA TYR A 557 -12.52 -2.47 -39.05
C TYR A 557 -13.94 -2.75 -39.53
N ILE A 558 -14.93 -2.17 -38.84
CA ILE A 558 -16.35 -2.49 -39.05
C ILE A 558 -17.09 -1.23 -39.47
N GLN A 559 -17.85 -1.31 -40.56
CA GLN A 559 -18.80 -0.26 -40.91
C GLN A 559 -20.12 -0.53 -40.18
N PRO A 560 -20.71 0.46 -39.48
CA PRO A 560 -22.04 0.33 -38.92
C PRO A 560 -23.04 -0.07 -40.01
N GLN A 561 -23.85 -1.09 -39.73
CA GLN A 561 -24.89 -1.55 -40.63
C GLN A 561 -26.24 -1.10 -40.08
N GLU A 562 -27.03 -0.42 -40.90
CA GLU A 562 -28.40 -0.01 -40.55
C GLU A 562 -28.44 0.77 -39.20
N GLY A 563 -27.41 1.59 -38.97
CA GLY A 563 -27.30 2.45 -37.81
C GLY A 563 -26.78 1.80 -36.51
N ILE A 564 -26.57 0.49 -36.50
CA ILE A 564 -26.10 -0.26 -35.31
C ILE A 564 -24.69 -0.83 -35.51
N LEU A 565 -24.01 -1.13 -34.39
CA LEU A 565 -22.67 -1.67 -34.39
C LEU A 565 -22.52 -2.83 -33.39
N PRO A 566 -23.19 -3.98 -33.63
CA PRO A 566 -23.02 -5.19 -32.85
C PRO A 566 -21.67 -5.85 -33.17
N ILE A 567 -20.95 -6.26 -32.13
CA ILE A 567 -19.66 -6.96 -32.27
C ILE A 567 -19.77 -8.26 -31.48
N THR A 568 -19.69 -9.39 -32.18
CA THR A 568 -19.51 -10.70 -31.53
C THR A 568 -18.04 -10.87 -31.21
N ILE A 569 -17.71 -11.09 -29.95
CA ILE A 569 -16.35 -11.37 -29.52
C ILE A 569 -15.97 -12.78 -29.99
N GLN A 570 -14.87 -12.87 -30.72
CA GLN A 570 -14.40 -14.10 -31.34
C GLN A 570 -13.01 -14.46 -30.84
N GLN A 571 -12.78 -15.75 -30.64
CA GLN A 571 -11.48 -16.30 -30.31
C GLN A 571 -11.07 -17.36 -31.34
N GLN A 572 -9.77 -17.49 -31.54
CA GLN A 572 -9.19 -18.65 -32.19
C GLN A 572 -8.98 -19.75 -31.14
N GLY A 573 -9.07 -21.00 -31.55
CA GLY A 573 -8.76 -22.14 -30.68
C GLY A 573 -8.35 -23.36 -31.50
N ILE A 574 -7.54 -24.23 -30.90
CA ILE A 574 -7.16 -25.51 -31.50
C ILE A 574 -8.16 -26.57 -31.01
N LEU A 575 -9.10 -26.92 -31.88
CA LEU A 575 -10.12 -27.94 -31.64
C LEU A 575 -9.85 -29.10 -32.59
N ASP A 576 -9.76 -30.33 -32.07
CA ASP A 576 -9.43 -31.54 -32.83
C ASP A 576 -8.17 -31.37 -33.72
N TYR A 577 -7.13 -30.72 -33.16
CA TYR A 577 -5.86 -30.41 -33.85
C TYR A 577 -5.95 -29.43 -35.03
N VAL A 578 -7.06 -28.70 -35.16
CA VAL A 578 -7.28 -27.69 -36.21
C VAL A 578 -7.52 -26.31 -35.57
N LEU A 579 -6.83 -25.29 -36.08
CA LEU A 579 -7.08 -23.90 -35.70
C LEU A 579 -8.41 -23.42 -36.31
N GLN A 580 -9.32 -22.95 -35.46
CA GLN A 580 -10.64 -22.46 -35.86
C GLN A 580 -10.93 -21.12 -35.21
N LEU A 581 -11.65 -20.24 -35.90
CA LEU A 581 -12.21 -18.99 -35.37
C LEU A 581 -13.68 -19.21 -35.02
N PHE A 582 -14.06 -18.91 -33.78
CA PHE A 582 -15.44 -19.10 -33.31
C PHE A 582 -15.82 -18.05 -32.28
N SER A 583 -17.12 -17.93 -32.02
CA SER A 583 -17.66 -17.07 -30.96
C SER A 583 -17.09 -17.49 -29.61
N MET A 584 -16.60 -16.53 -28.82
CA MET A 584 -16.03 -16.81 -27.51
C MET A 584 -17.05 -17.52 -26.62
N GLN A 585 -16.62 -18.59 -25.94
CA GLN A 585 -17.50 -19.45 -25.14
C GLN A 585 -17.32 -19.28 -23.62
N ILE A 586 -16.11 -18.91 -23.20
CA ILE A 586 -15.76 -18.69 -21.79
C ILE A 586 -15.24 -17.24 -21.70
N PRO A 587 -15.89 -16.35 -20.94
CA PRO A 587 -15.44 -14.97 -20.80
C PRO A 587 -14.09 -14.87 -20.07
N MET A 588 -13.40 -13.75 -20.25
CA MET A 588 -12.22 -13.37 -19.49
C MET A 588 -12.58 -12.34 -18.39
N GLY A 589 -11.57 -11.85 -17.67
CA GLY A 589 -11.78 -11.00 -16.48
C GLY A 589 -12.06 -9.53 -16.77
N GLN A 590 -11.21 -8.86 -17.54
CA GLN A 590 -11.25 -7.40 -17.71
C GLN A 590 -11.25 -7.01 -19.19
N LEU A 591 -12.40 -6.58 -19.69
CA LEU A 591 -12.60 -6.17 -21.08
C LEU A 591 -12.44 -4.66 -21.24
N ASP A 592 -11.46 -4.25 -22.03
CA ASP A 592 -11.31 -2.90 -22.55
C ASP A 592 -11.67 -2.87 -24.04
N VAL A 593 -12.54 -1.93 -24.41
CA VAL A 593 -12.99 -1.70 -25.79
C VAL A 593 -12.51 -0.33 -26.21
N PHE A 594 -11.85 -0.25 -27.37
CA PHE A 594 -11.43 1.01 -27.97
C PHE A 594 -12.14 1.22 -29.29
N VAL A 595 -12.74 2.39 -29.48
CA VAL A 595 -13.39 2.80 -30.73
C VAL A 595 -12.65 4.02 -31.28
N ASN A 596 -12.04 3.86 -32.45
CA ASN A 596 -11.16 4.87 -33.07
C ASN A 596 -10.11 5.43 -32.10
N GLY A 597 -9.54 4.53 -31.28
CA GLY A 597 -8.52 4.86 -30.27
C GLY A 597 -9.06 5.36 -28.93
N ARG A 598 -10.35 5.73 -28.82
CA ARG A 598 -10.96 6.15 -27.55
C ARG A 598 -11.37 4.94 -26.72
N SER A 599 -11.04 4.94 -25.43
CA SER A 599 -11.46 3.89 -24.49
C SER A 599 -12.92 4.02 -24.11
N MET A 600 -13.68 2.94 -24.19
CA MET A 600 -15.11 2.90 -23.88
C MET A 600 -15.37 2.30 -22.49
N ILE A 601 -16.34 2.86 -21.77
CA ILE A 601 -16.82 2.40 -20.46
C ILE A 601 -18.02 1.47 -20.67
N GLN A 602 -17.93 0.24 -20.14
CA GLN A 602 -19.03 -0.72 -20.20
C GLN A 602 -20.24 -0.22 -19.41
N ASP A 603 -21.43 -0.52 -19.91
CA ASP A 603 -22.74 -0.12 -19.36
C ASP A 603 -23.03 1.39 -19.47
N LEU A 604 -22.17 2.13 -20.19
CA LEU A 604 -22.37 3.51 -20.62
C LEU A 604 -22.15 3.65 -22.13
N ASP A 605 -20.92 3.45 -22.59
CA ASP A 605 -20.50 3.61 -23.99
C ASP A 605 -20.84 2.40 -24.84
N TYR A 606 -20.84 1.23 -24.22
CA TYR A 606 -21.26 -0.03 -24.82
C TYR A 606 -21.96 -0.91 -23.80
N VAL A 607 -22.93 -1.71 -24.24
CA VAL A 607 -23.59 -2.72 -23.41
C VAL A 607 -23.14 -4.10 -23.85
N MET A 608 -22.79 -4.95 -22.90
CA MET A 608 -22.38 -6.33 -23.17
C MET A 608 -23.49 -7.31 -22.77
N ARG A 609 -23.78 -8.24 -23.69
CA ARG A 609 -24.51 -9.48 -23.45
C ARG A 609 -23.68 -10.60 -24.05
N PHE A 610 -22.79 -11.17 -23.23
CA PHE A 610 -21.75 -12.10 -23.69
C PHE A 610 -22.33 -13.17 -24.63
N PRO A 611 -21.75 -13.39 -25.82
CA PRO A 611 -20.48 -12.84 -26.32
C PRO A 611 -20.60 -11.57 -27.19
N VAL A 612 -21.74 -10.89 -27.19
CA VAL A 612 -21.99 -9.70 -28.03
C VAL A 612 -21.83 -8.40 -27.23
N ILE A 613 -21.18 -7.40 -27.81
CA ILE A 613 -21.21 -6.01 -27.35
C ILE A 613 -21.92 -5.12 -28.38
N MET A 614 -22.61 -4.09 -27.90
CA MET A 614 -23.25 -3.07 -28.73
C MET A 614 -22.67 -1.70 -28.36
N ILE A 615 -22.08 -0.99 -29.33
CA ILE A 615 -21.57 0.37 -29.12
C ILE A 615 -22.73 1.37 -29.23
N ASN A 616 -22.89 2.21 -28.20
CA ASN A 616 -23.96 3.21 -28.10
C ASN A 616 -23.42 4.66 -28.04
N ASN A 617 -22.10 4.84 -28.00
CA ASN A 617 -21.48 6.16 -27.92
C ASN A 617 -21.42 6.87 -29.29
N VAL A 618 -21.98 8.08 -29.38
CA VAL A 618 -21.99 8.86 -30.63
C VAL A 618 -20.65 9.55 -30.87
N SER A 619 -20.05 10.14 -29.83
CA SER A 619 -18.79 10.90 -29.91
C SER A 619 -17.58 10.06 -30.29
N ALA A 620 -17.63 8.75 -30.08
CA ALA A 620 -16.56 7.83 -30.45
C ALA A 620 -16.58 7.45 -31.95
N LEU A 621 -17.71 7.64 -32.63
CA LEU A 621 -17.87 7.28 -34.04
C LEU A 621 -17.37 8.40 -34.96
N SER A 622 -16.62 8.04 -35.99
CA SER A 622 -16.11 8.97 -37.01
C SER A 622 -16.81 8.72 -38.34
N PHE A 623 -17.73 9.62 -38.73
CA PHE A 623 -18.52 9.55 -39.96
C PHE A 623 -19.11 8.14 -40.21
N PRO A 624 -19.92 7.61 -39.27
CA PRO A 624 -20.35 6.21 -39.26
C PRO A 624 -21.18 5.78 -40.49
N GLN A 625 -21.75 6.71 -41.23
CA GLN A 625 -22.44 6.43 -42.49
C GLN A 625 -21.49 6.13 -43.66
N ASP A 626 -20.26 6.65 -43.62
CA ASP A 626 -19.32 6.62 -44.76
C ASP A 626 -18.00 5.88 -44.47
N ARG A 627 -17.72 5.57 -43.20
CA ARG A 627 -16.41 5.02 -42.79
C ARG A 627 -16.52 3.79 -41.90
N GLN A 628 -15.58 2.88 -42.09
CA GLN A 628 -15.29 1.82 -41.12
C GLN A 628 -14.76 2.44 -39.82
N GLN A 629 -15.20 1.89 -38.71
CA GLN A 629 -14.76 2.23 -37.36
C GLN A 629 -13.71 1.22 -36.93
N GLN A 630 -12.61 1.69 -36.37
CA GLN A 630 -11.57 0.85 -35.82
C GLN A 630 -11.97 0.41 -34.41
N ILE A 631 -12.21 -0.88 -34.22
CA ILE A 631 -12.57 -1.45 -32.92
C ILE A 631 -11.39 -2.29 -32.46
N THR A 632 -10.71 -1.87 -31.39
CA THR A 632 -9.68 -2.69 -30.76
C THR A 632 -10.22 -3.26 -29.46
N LEU A 633 -10.08 -4.57 -29.29
CA LEU A 633 -10.46 -5.26 -28.07
C LEU A 633 -9.21 -5.67 -27.31
N ARG A 634 -9.25 -5.56 -25.99
CA ARG A 634 -8.27 -6.08 -25.05
C ARG A 634 -9.01 -6.75 -23.91
N TRP A 635 -8.84 -8.05 -23.73
CA TRP A 635 -9.50 -8.80 -22.67
C TRP A 635 -8.48 -9.65 -21.92
N THR A 636 -8.34 -9.37 -20.63
CA THR A 636 -7.27 -9.92 -19.78
C THR A 636 -7.84 -10.65 -18.56
N GLY A 637 -7.02 -11.47 -17.89
CA GLY A 637 -7.41 -12.18 -16.67
C GLY A 637 -8.53 -13.20 -16.86
N PHE A 638 -9.15 -13.61 -15.75
CA PHE A 638 -10.19 -14.63 -15.72
C PHE A 638 -11.51 -14.07 -15.20
N CYS A 639 -12.62 -14.64 -15.68
CA CYS A 639 -13.94 -14.37 -15.12
C CYS A 639 -14.08 -14.98 -13.70
N ASN A 640 -15.17 -14.63 -13.02
CA ASN A 640 -15.55 -15.26 -11.76
C ASN A 640 -15.91 -16.73 -11.98
N SER A 641 -15.97 -17.52 -10.92
CA SER A 641 -16.28 -18.96 -11.01
C SER A 641 -17.68 -19.25 -11.57
N ASP A 642 -18.60 -18.28 -11.52
CA ASP A 642 -19.93 -18.33 -12.14
C ASP A 642 -19.94 -17.83 -13.59
N LEU A 643 -18.76 -17.60 -14.19
CA LEU A 643 -18.55 -17.02 -15.51
C LEU A 643 -19.04 -15.58 -15.68
N SER A 644 -19.37 -14.88 -14.59
CA SER A 644 -19.61 -13.43 -14.64
C SER A 644 -18.30 -12.65 -14.78
N ILE A 645 -18.37 -11.46 -15.36
CA ILE A 645 -17.21 -10.58 -15.49
C ILE A 645 -17.00 -9.82 -14.17
N PRO A 646 -15.82 -9.91 -13.53
CA PRO A 646 -15.51 -9.14 -12.34
C PRO A 646 -15.44 -7.64 -12.62
N LEU A 647 -16.09 -6.83 -11.77
CA LEU A 647 -16.11 -5.37 -11.89
C LEU A 647 -15.37 -4.72 -10.70
N HIS A 648 -14.04 -4.60 -10.82
CA HIS A 648 -13.19 -3.89 -9.86
C HIS A 648 -12.93 -2.45 -10.31
N ARG A 649 -14.01 -1.70 -10.47
CA ARG A 649 -13.97 -0.33 -10.99
C ARG A 649 -14.87 0.61 -10.21
N ASP A 650 -14.41 1.85 -10.09
CA ASP A 650 -15.19 3.01 -9.69
C ASP A 650 -15.56 3.79 -10.95
N VAL A 651 -16.86 4.01 -11.16
CA VAL A 651 -17.39 4.71 -12.34
C VAL A 651 -18.27 5.85 -11.89
N GLY A 652 -18.18 6.97 -12.59
CA GLY A 652 -18.98 8.14 -12.25
C GLY A 652 -18.76 9.29 -13.21
N TRP A 653 -19.09 10.49 -12.75
CA TRP A 653 -19.00 11.72 -13.51
C TRP A 653 -18.03 12.68 -12.85
N VAL A 654 -17.22 13.37 -13.63
CA VAL A 654 -16.32 14.40 -13.10
C VAL A 654 -17.15 15.60 -12.66
N GLN A 655 -16.98 16.00 -11.40
CA GLN A 655 -17.71 17.12 -10.79
C GLN A 655 -16.70 18.03 -10.10
N TYR A 656 -16.83 19.35 -10.29
CA TYR A 656 -15.87 20.32 -9.71
C TYR A 656 -14.39 20.03 -10.06
N GLY A 657 -14.12 19.36 -11.19
CA GLY A 657 -12.79 18.92 -11.58
C GLY A 657 -12.24 17.72 -10.80
N LEU A 658 -13.06 17.05 -9.99
CA LEU A 658 -12.68 15.93 -9.13
C LEU A 658 -13.32 14.63 -9.61
N LEU A 659 -12.54 13.55 -9.62
CA LEU A 659 -13.01 12.18 -9.75
C LEU A 659 -13.41 11.64 -8.37
N SER A 660 -14.22 10.57 -8.36
CA SER A 660 -14.61 9.84 -7.14
C SER A 660 -15.33 10.69 -6.10
N ASN A 661 -16.01 11.76 -6.55
CA ASN A 661 -16.90 12.55 -5.71
C ASN A 661 -18.24 11.80 -5.46
N ASN A 662 -18.18 10.69 -4.69
CA ASN A 662 -19.25 9.70 -4.57
C ASN A 662 -19.71 9.43 -3.11
N ASN A 663 -19.38 10.33 -2.17
CA ASN A 663 -19.60 10.18 -0.73
C ASN A 663 -18.93 8.96 -0.07
N ARG A 664 -17.85 8.44 -0.66
CA ARG A 664 -17.07 7.33 -0.11
C ARG A 664 -15.59 7.68 -0.15
N TYR A 665 -14.84 7.26 0.87
CA TYR A 665 -13.38 7.28 0.79
C TYR A 665 -12.93 6.08 -0.03
N ASN A 666 -12.21 6.29 -1.13
CA ASN A 666 -11.66 5.20 -1.92
C ASN A 666 -10.13 5.21 -1.90
N ILE A 667 -9.56 4.05 -1.56
CA ILE A 667 -8.11 3.87 -1.48
C ILE A 667 -7.57 3.61 -2.89
N ARG A 668 -6.49 4.30 -3.26
CA ARG A 668 -5.84 4.17 -4.58
C ARG A 668 -4.32 4.37 -4.56
N ASP A 669 -3.70 4.52 -3.39
CA ASP A 669 -2.31 5.00 -3.32
C ASP A 669 -1.29 3.94 -3.72
N ASP A 670 -1.57 2.68 -3.45
CA ASP A 670 -0.73 1.54 -3.83
C ASP A 670 -1.39 0.58 -4.81
N ASP A 671 -2.55 0.94 -5.36
CA ASP A 671 -3.20 0.18 -6.40
C ASP A 671 -2.53 0.46 -7.76
N VAL A 672 -2.45 -0.58 -8.58
CA VAL A 672 -2.14 -0.43 -10.00
C VAL A 672 -3.46 -0.13 -10.70
N THR A 673 -3.64 1.11 -11.19
CA THR A 673 -4.93 1.57 -11.73
C THR A 673 -4.84 2.06 -13.16
N ARG A 674 -5.84 1.67 -13.95
CA ARG A 674 -6.16 2.27 -15.25
C ARG A 674 -7.25 3.32 -15.05
N ILE A 675 -7.02 4.54 -15.54
CA ILE A 675 -7.97 5.64 -15.39
C ILE A 675 -8.38 6.17 -16.75
N VAL A 676 -9.68 6.13 -17.03
CA VAL A 676 -10.30 6.63 -18.25
C VAL A 676 -11.15 7.85 -17.90
N VAL A 677 -11.03 8.93 -18.67
CA VAL A 677 -11.90 10.11 -18.58
C VAL A 677 -12.31 10.56 -19.97
N GLY A 678 -13.61 10.62 -20.24
CA GLY A 678 -14.15 11.12 -21.52
C GLY A 678 -13.66 10.35 -22.77
N GLY A 679 -13.13 9.14 -22.61
CA GLY A 679 -12.56 8.32 -23.68
C GLY A 679 -11.03 8.34 -23.76
N GLY A 680 -10.34 9.21 -23.02
CA GLY A 680 -8.88 9.22 -22.93
C GLY A 680 -8.37 8.43 -21.72
N VAL A 681 -7.21 7.78 -21.85
CA VAL A 681 -6.49 7.12 -20.75
C VAL A 681 -5.42 8.05 -20.18
N PHE A 682 -5.42 8.27 -18.87
CA PHE A 682 -4.53 9.23 -18.20
C PHE A 682 -3.80 8.62 -17.00
N PRO A 683 -2.56 9.06 -16.70
CA PRO A 683 -1.90 8.69 -15.46
C PRO A 683 -2.56 9.39 -14.26
N LYS A 684 -2.53 8.74 -13.08
CA LYS A 684 -3.08 9.30 -11.83
C LYS A 684 -2.57 10.72 -11.54
N SER A 685 -1.30 11.01 -11.86
CA SER A 685 -0.66 12.32 -11.64
C SER A 685 -1.30 13.49 -12.40
N ASN A 686 -2.07 13.22 -13.46
CA ASN A 686 -2.73 14.25 -14.26
C ASN A 686 -4.15 14.57 -13.76
N LEU A 687 -4.63 13.84 -12.76
CA LEU A 687 -6.01 13.87 -12.28
C LEU A 687 -6.07 14.26 -10.82
N LYS A 688 -7.26 14.67 -10.38
CA LYS A 688 -7.54 15.01 -9.00
C LYS A 688 -8.71 14.18 -8.48
N PHE A 689 -8.59 13.78 -7.23
CA PHE A 689 -9.53 12.91 -6.54
C PHE A 689 -10.10 13.62 -5.34
N ALA A 690 -11.36 13.33 -5.04
CA ALA A 690 -12.08 13.97 -3.94
C ALA A 690 -11.45 13.68 -2.56
N GLU A 691 -10.71 12.57 -2.44
CA GLU A 691 -9.98 12.17 -1.23
C GLU A 691 -8.72 13.00 -0.97
N ASP A 692 -8.14 13.63 -2.01
CA ASP A 692 -6.85 14.34 -1.94
C ASP A 692 -6.99 15.87 -1.89
N ASP A 693 -8.09 16.41 -2.43
CA ASP A 693 -8.25 17.86 -2.62
C ASP A 693 -9.66 18.32 -2.24
N ALA A 694 -9.76 19.11 -1.17
CA ALA A 694 -11.01 19.77 -0.76
C ALA A 694 -11.26 21.10 -1.51
N ASN A 695 -10.33 21.54 -2.35
CA ASN A 695 -10.46 22.83 -3.03
C ASN A 695 -11.33 22.71 -4.27
N ILE A 696 -12.39 23.50 -4.28
CA ILE A 696 -13.29 23.67 -5.43
C ILE A 696 -12.50 24.36 -6.55
N LEU A 697 -12.35 23.68 -7.68
CA LEU A 697 -11.80 24.27 -8.88
C LEU A 697 -12.90 25.03 -9.62
N SER A 698 -12.54 26.20 -10.19
CA SER A 698 -13.39 26.88 -11.17
C SER A 698 -13.86 25.90 -12.24
N PRO A 699 -15.04 26.10 -12.86
CA PRO A 699 -15.57 25.18 -13.87
C PRO A 699 -14.49 24.79 -14.87
N LEU A 700 -14.21 23.49 -14.95
CA LEU A 700 -13.23 22.93 -15.87
C LEU A 700 -13.97 22.29 -17.05
N PRO A 701 -13.41 22.33 -18.27
CA PRO A 701 -14.01 21.69 -19.46
C PRO A 701 -14.23 20.18 -19.32
N ILE A 702 -13.61 19.55 -18.31
CA ILE A 702 -13.72 18.12 -18.01
C ILE A 702 -15.00 17.77 -17.23
N ASN A 703 -15.69 18.76 -16.63
CA ASN A 703 -16.89 18.52 -15.84
C ASN A 703 -18.01 17.92 -16.69
N GLY A 704 -18.69 16.91 -16.14
CA GLY A 704 -19.72 16.15 -16.85
C GLY A 704 -19.18 15.11 -17.82
N LEU A 705 -17.85 14.92 -17.94
CA LEU A 705 -17.31 13.74 -18.60
C LEU A 705 -17.39 12.52 -17.68
N PRO A 706 -17.66 11.32 -18.25
CA PRO A 706 -17.65 10.10 -17.47
C PRO A 706 -16.21 9.68 -17.17
N TYR A 707 -16.00 9.04 -16.04
CA TYR A 707 -14.73 8.41 -15.69
C TYR A 707 -14.91 6.94 -15.31
N GLN A 708 -13.81 6.19 -15.46
CA GLN A 708 -13.64 4.86 -14.90
C GLN A 708 -12.25 4.78 -14.27
N VAL A 709 -12.19 4.45 -12.99
CA VAL A 709 -10.95 4.06 -12.29
C VAL A 709 -11.01 2.56 -12.05
N GLN A 710 -10.17 1.80 -12.74
CA GLN A 710 -10.18 0.34 -12.71
C GLN A 710 -8.89 -0.19 -12.09
N LYS A 711 -9.00 -1.10 -11.12
CA LYS A 711 -7.84 -1.84 -10.61
C LYS A 711 -7.35 -2.82 -11.68
N VAL A 712 -6.09 -2.74 -12.05
CA VAL A 712 -5.44 -3.67 -12.99
C VAL A 712 -4.91 -4.86 -12.20
N ILE A 713 -5.27 -6.06 -12.64
CA ILE A 713 -4.86 -7.28 -11.95
C ILE A 713 -3.48 -7.69 -12.46
N VAL A 714 -2.50 -7.71 -11.56
CA VAL A 714 -1.11 -8.06 -11.84
C VAL A 714 -0.91 -9.54 -11.47
N PRO A 715 -0.50 -10.40 -12.40
CA PRO A 715 -0.14 -11.79 -12.06
C PRO A 715 0.99 -11.85 -11.02
N MET A 716 0.79 -12.69 -10.00
CA MET A 716 1.70 -12.81 -8.85
C MET A 716 2.54 -14.09 -8.87
N LEU A 717 2.10 -15.11 -9.62
CA LEU A 717 2.84 -16.36 -9.73
C LEU A 717 4.21 -16.13 -10.41
N GLY A 718 5.22 -16.80 -9.89
CA GLY A 718 6.63 -16.58 -10.26
C GLY A 718 7.37 -15.59 -9.36
N VAL A 719 6.67 -14.72 -8.64
CA VAL A 719 7.25 -13.85 -7.59
C VAL A 719 6.74 -14.20 -6.19
N THR A 720 5.50 -14.67 -6.09
CA THR A 720 4.90 -15.09 -4.83
C THR A 720 4.67 -16.62 -4.78
N ASN A 721 4.43 -17.16 -3.60
CA ASN A 721 4.01 -18.55 -3.37
C ASN A 721 2.48 -18.71 -3.40
N GLU A 722 1.74 -17.61 -3.39
CA GLU A 722 0.28 -17.62 -3.31
C GLU A 722 -0.35 -17.40 -4.68
N ASP A 723 -1.53 -17.99 -4.87
CA ASP A 723 -2.36 -17.75 -6.06
C ASP A 723 -2.77 -16.27 -6.15
N THR A 724 -2.70 -15.71 -7.37
CA THR A 724 -2.97 -14.29 -7.64
C THR A 724 -4.34 -13.85 -7.12
N TRP A 725 -5.38 -14.66 -7.34
CA TRP A 725 -6.76 -14.30 -7.01
C TRP A 725 -7.03 -14.40 -5.51
N THR A 726 -6.51 -15.44 -4.87
CA THR A 726 -6.58 -15.59 -3.40
C THR A 726 -5.92 -14.40 -2.71
N TYR A 727 -4.77 -13.97 -3.22
CA TYR A 727 -4.04 -12.83 -2.67
C TYR A 727 -4.78 -11.50 -2.91
N PHE A 728 -5.34 -11.33 -4.10
CA PHE A 728 -6.14 -10.15 -4.48
C PHE A 728 -7.45 -10.04 -3.67
N ASP A 729 -8.20 -11.13 -3.50
CA ASP A 729 -9.47 -11.13 -2.76
C ASP A 729 -9.27 -10.74 -1.29
N ARG A 730 -8.18 -11.18 -0.66
CA ARG A 730 -7.81 -10.74 0.69
C ARG A 730 -7.53 -9.25 0.74
N ALA A 731 -6.84 -8.69 -0.25
CA ALA A 731 -6.58 -7.26 -0.32
C ALA A 731 -7.86 -6.45 -0.53
N LEU A 732 -8.81 -6.92 -1.37
CA LEU A 732 -10.11 -6.28 -1.53
C LEU A 732 -10.92 -6.23 -0.23
N ALA A 733 -10.86 -7.30 0.58
CA ALA A 733 -11.54 -7.34 1.86
C ALA A 733 -10.96 -6.32 2.85
N VAL A 734 -9.62 -6.21 2.90
CA VAL A 734 -8.93 -5.20 3.71
C VAL A 734 -9.25 -3.78 3.23
N ASP A 735 -9.15 -3.53 1.93
CA ASP A 735 -9.43 -2.22 1.34
C ASP A 735 -10.84 -1.77 1.68
N ARG A 736 -11.83 -2.64 1.51
CA ARG A 736 -13.22 -2.33 1.86
C ARG A 736 -13.37 -1.96 3.33
N ALA A 737 -12.78 -2.73 4.24
CA ALA A 737 -12.88 -2.46 5.67
C ALA A 737 -12.25 -1.11 6.06
N VAL A 738 -11.10 -0.77 5.45
CA VAL A 738 -10.41 0.50 5.67
C VAL A 738 -11.18 1.67 5.03
N GLU A 739 -11.65 1.52 3.80
CA GLU A 739 -12.49 2.52 3.09
C GLU A 739 -13.75 2.86 3.90
N ASP A 740 -14.45 1.83 4.39
CA ASP A 740 -15.68 2.00 5.16
C ASP A 740 -15.40 2.72 6.50
N TYR A 741 -14.27 2.42 7.16
CA TYR A 741 -13.84 3.14 8.37
C TYR A 741 -13.46 4.60 8.06
N MET A 742 -12.64 4.84 7.04
CA MET A 742 -12.17 6.17 6.66
C MET A 742 -13.31 7.08 6.18
N THR A 743 -14.34 6.52 5.56
CA THR A 743 -15.55 7.26 5.14
C THR A 743 -16.26 7.93 6.33
N LEU A 744 -16.14 7.40 7.55
CA LEU A 744 -16.71 8.02 8.75
C LEU A 744 -16.01 9.34 9.14
N TYR A 745 -14.70 9.44 8.84
CA TYR A 745 -13.85 10.57 9.24
C TYR A 745 -13.64 11.59 8.12
N TYR A 746 -13.66 11.12 6.87
CA TYR A 746 -13.59 11.95 5.67
C TYR A 746 -14.86 11.80 4.82
N PRO A 747 -16.05 12.12 5.37
CA PRO A 747 -17.23 12.19 4.53
C PRO A 747 -17.04 13.34 3.55
N LEU A 748 -17.20 13.06 2.25
CA LEU A 748 -17.19 14.12 1.25
C LEU A 748 -18.31 15.14 1.57
N PRO A 749 -18.12 16.43 1.21
CA PRO A 749 -19.14 17.43 1.43
C PRO A 749 -20.43 16.98 0.74
N ALA A 750 -21.55 16.96 1.47
CA ALA A 750 -22.83 16.57 0.91
C ALA A 750 -23.12 17.34 -0.41
N PRO A 751 -23.81 16.73 -1.39
CA PRO A 751 -24.17 17.41 -2.63
C PRO A 751 -24.81 18.77 -2.34
N GLY A 752 -24.17 19.86 -2.75
CA GLY A 752 -24.62 21.24 -2.49
C GLY A 752 -23.87 22.02 -1.41
N VAL A 753 -22.89 21.43 -0.72
CA VAL A 753 -21.97 22.15 0.21
C VAL A 753 -20.82 22.82 -0.53
N ALA A 754 -20.52 22.40 -1.77
CA ALA A 754 -19.61 23.12 -2.65
C ALA A 754 -20.21 24.49 -3.03
N SER A 755 -19.57 25.57 -2.58
CA SER A 755 -20.05 26.95 -2.72
C SER A 755 -19.79 27.55 -4.11
N GLY A 756 -19.97 26.78 -5.19
CA GLY A 756 -19.77 27.23 -6.57
C GLY A 756 -20.59 26.43 -7.60
N PRO A 757 -20.85 26.99 -8.80
CA PRO A 757 -21.61 26.29 -9.84
C PRO A 757 -20.77 25.16 -10.46
N ASP A 758 -21.31 23.93 -10.45
CA ASP A 758 -20.82 22.82 -11.29
C ASP A 758 -21.41 22.97 -12.69
N VAL A 759 -20.71 23.66 -13.58
CA VAL A 759 -21.21 23.92 -14.94
C VAL A 759 -20.81 22.78 -15.86
N ILE A 760 -21.80 22.05 -16.36
CA ILE A 760 -21.64 21.03 -17.41
C ILE A 760 -21.87 21.73 -18.76
N GLU A 761 -20.85 21.81 -19.61
CA GLU A 761 -20.94 22.50 -20.90
C GLU A 761 -21.82 21.76 -21.91
N ALA A 762 -21.76 20.42 -21.91
CA ALA A 762 -22.53 19.57 -22.80
C ALA A 762 -22.84 18.21 -22.15
N LEU A 763 -24.03 17.68 -22.42
CA LEU A 763 -24.39 16.32 -22.01
C LEU A 763 -23.69 15.29 -22.91
N TYR A 764 -23.25 14.20 -22.28
CA TYR A 764 -22.57 13.09 -22.93
C TYR A 764 -23.52 12.34 -23.88
N PRO A 765 -23.22 12.26 -25.19
CA PRO A 765 -24.20 11.76 -26.16
C PRO A 765 -24.10 10.26 -26.41
N LEU A 766 -25.18 9.56 -26.07
CA LEU A 766 -25.44 8.18 -26.46
C LEU A 766 -26.53 8.13 -27.54
N PHE A 767 -26.70 6.99 -28.21
CA PHE A 767 -27.85 6.75 -29.07
C PHE A 767 -28.58 5.45 -28.71
N SER A 768 -29.88 5.40 -29.03
CA SER A 768 -30.72 4.22 -28.89
C SER A 768 -30.51 3.29 -30.10
N PRO A 769 -29.91 2.09 -29.95
CA PRO A 769 -29.79 1.14 -31.06
C PRO A 769 -31.16 0.69 -31.60
N PHE A 770 -32.17 0.56 -30.72
CA PHE A 770 -33.54 0.22 -31.11
C PHE A 770 -34.16 1.29 -32.01
N CYS A 771 -34.12 2.57 -31.58
CA CYS A 771 -34.66 3.68 -32.36
C CYS A 771 -33.87 3.88 -33.65
N CYS A 772 -32.54 3.77 -33.58
CA CYS A 772 -31.66 3.95 -34.73
C CYS A 772 -31.99 2.97 -35.84
N LYS A 773 -32.12 1.68 -35.51
CA LYS A 773 -32.46 0.64 -36.49
C LYS A 773 -33.81 0.88 -37.16
N ILE A 774 -34.83 1.27 -36.39
CA ILE A 774 -36.16 1.58 -36.94
C ILE A 774 -36.09 2.77 -37.90
N ILE A 775 -35.37 3.84 -37.55
CA ILE A 775 -35.20 5.02 -38.42
C ILE A 775 -34.50 4.64 -39.72
N TYR A 776 -33.43 3.84 -39.66
CA TYR A 776 -32.74 3.36 -40.85
C TYR A 776 -33.66 2.50 -41.73
N ASP A 777 -34.46 1.63 -41.15
CA ASP A 777 -35.36 0.74 -41.91
C ASP A 777 -36.53 1.49 -42.53
N LEU A 778 -36.98 2.61 -41.94
CA LEU A 778 -37.91 3.54 -42.58
C LEU A 778 -37.25 4.24 -43.77
N VAL A 779 -36.04 4.81 -43.59
CA VAL A 779 -35.30 5.48 -44.66
C VAL A 779 -34.97 4.54 -45.84
N LEU A 780 -34.70 3.27 -45.55
CA LEU A 780 -34.41 2.24 -46.54
C LEU A 780 -35.67 1.62 -47.16
N GLY A 781 -36.88 1.98 -46.71
CA GLY A 781 -38.15 1.44 -47.18
C GLY A 781 -38.38 -0.04 -46.83
N ILE A 782 -37.73 -0.54 -45.78
CA ILE A 782 -37.91 -1.89 -45.25
C ILE A 782 -39.22 -1.97 -44.45
N ILE A 783 -39.54 -0.93 -43.69
CA ILE A 783 -40.84 -0.79 -43.03
C ILE A 783 -41.82 -0.17 -44.04
N ASP A 784 -42.90 -0.88 -44.36
CA ASP A 784 -43.96 -0.34 -45.23
C ASP A 784 -44.69 0.80 -44.50
N GLU A 785 -44.61 2.00 -45.06
CA GLU A 785 -45.26 3.19 -44.50
C GLU A 785 -46.75 3.27 -44.87
N THR A 786 -47.24 2.47 -45.82
CA THR A 786 -48.64 2.51 -46.28
C THR A 786 -49.64 2.32 -45.14
N PRO A 787 -49.46 1.34 -44.21
CA PRO A 787 -50.32 1.18 -43.04
C PRO A 787 -50.22 2.35 -42.05
N LEU A 788 -49.08 3.05 -41.98
CA LEU A 788 -48.83 4.18 -41.07
C LEU A 788 -49.65 5.43 -41.42
N GLN A 789 -50.17 5.51 -42.66
CA GLN A 789 -51.04 6.58 -43.13
C GLN A 789 -52.49 6.44 -42.64
N SER A 790 -52.84 5.26 -42.09
CA SER A 790 -54.15 4.98 -41.49
C SER A 790 -54.10 5.07 -39.96
N PHE A 791 -55.27 5.13 -39.31
CA PHE A 791 -55.31 5.11 -37.84
C PHE A 791 -54.84 3.75 -37.32
N TYR A 792 -53.80 3.74 -36.50
CA TYR A 792 -53.27 2.56 -35.82
C TYR A 792 -53.21 2.77 -34.30
N ASN A 793 -53.28 1.68 -33.54
CA ASN A 793 -53.23 1.69 -32.07
C ASN A 793 -51.86 1.20 -31.56
N ASP A 794 -51.67 1.20 -30.23
CA ASP A 794 -50.43 0.75 -29.60
C ASP A 794 -50.08 -0.71 -29.93
N ASP A 795 -51.08 -1.58 -30.16
CA ASP A 795 -50.85 -2.99 -30.50
C ASP A 795 -50.22 -3.15 -31.89
N PHE A 796 -50.66 -2.34 -32.86
CA PHE A 796 -50.03 -2.28 -34.17
C PHE A 796 -48.58 -1.81 -34.08
N VAL A 797 -48.27 -0.81 -33.24
CA VAL A 797 -46.87 -0.39 -33.02
C VAL A 797 -46.04 -1.53 -32.44
N ARG A 798 -46.61 -2.32 -31.51
CA ARG A 798 -45.91 -3.48 -30.96
C ARG A 798 -45.64 -4.55 -32.02
N GLU A 799 -46.60 -4.83 -32.89
CA GLU A 799 -46.46 -5.78 -34.00
C GLU A 799 -45.31 -5.38 -34.93
N VAL A 800 -45.26 -4.11 -35.36
CA VAL A 800 -44.20 -3.61 -36.24
C VAL A 800 -42.84 -3.60 -35.53
N CYS A 801 -42.80 -3.28 -34.24
CA CYS A 801 -41.55 -3.23 -33.46
C CYS A 801 -41.04 -4.60 -32.98
N GLN A 802 -41.87 -5.65 -33.01
CA GLN A 802 -41.53 -6.98 -32.49
C GLN A 802 -40.18 -7.53 -33.00
N PRO A 803 -39.82 -7.41 -34.30
CA PRO A 803 -38.53 -7.90 -34.80
C PRO A 803 -37.30 -7.17 -34.23
N TYR A 804 -37.50 -6.00 -33.62
CA TYR A 804 -36.43 -5.14 -33.11
C TYR A 804 -36.24 -5.25 -31.59
N GLU A 805 -37.13 -5.95 -30.88
CA GLU A 805 -37.10 -6.04 -29.41
C GLU A 805 -35.78 -6.61 -28.85
N TYR A 806 -35.06 -7.42 -29.63
CA TYR A 806 -33.75 -7.93 -29.23
C TYR A 806 -32.71 -6.82 -28.97
N LEU A 807 -32.89 -5.64 -29.57
CA LEU A 807 -32.02 -4.47 -29.37
C LEU A 807 -32.26 -3.78 -28.03
N LEU A 808 -33.44 -3.94 -27.44
CA LEU A 808 -33.77 -3.33 -26.14
C LEU A 808 -32.81 -3.80 -25.06
N ALA A 809 -32.35 -5.07 -25.10
CA ALA A 809 -31.37 -5.59 -24.15
C ALA A 809 -30.07 -4.76 -24.09
N PHE A 810 -29.74 -4.02 -25.15
CA PHE A 810 -28.56 -3.17 -25.29
C PHE A 810 -28.84 -1.67 -25.20
N ASP A 811 -30.12 -1.28 -25.15
CA ASP A 811 -30.52 0.11 -25.29
C ASP A 811 -30.34 0.88 -23.96
N PRO A 812 -29.76 2.10 -23.97
CA PRO A 812 -29.49 2.88 -22.76
C PRO A 812 -30.76 3.40 -22.06
N THR A 813 -31.93 3.26 -22.68
CA THR A 813 -33.21 3.67 -22.08
C THR A 813 -33.82 2.59 -21.17
N GLN A 814 -33.32 1.35 -21.25
CA GLN A 814 -33.90 0.25 -20.49
C GLN A 814 -33.51 0.29 -19.01
N PRO A 815 -34.35 -0.25 -18.11
CA PRO A 815 -34.06 -0.30 -16.68
C PRO A 815 -32.70 -0.91 -16.32
N ALA A 816 -32.26 -1.93 -17.07
CA ALA A 816 -30.99 -2.61 -16.84
C ALA A 816 -29.75 -1.79 -17.28
N ASN A 817 -29.95 -0.74 -18.10
CA ASN A 817 -28.89 0.08 -18.68
C ASN A 817 -29.15 1.59 -18.46
N THR A 818 -29.95 1.94 -17.45
CA THR A 818 -30.44 3.33 -17.27
C THR A 818 -29.31 4.30 -16.97
N GLN A 819 -29.37 5.48 -17.57
CA GLN A 819 -28.37 6.54 -17.47
C GLN A 819 -28.88 7.73 -16.65
N ASP A 820 -27.96 8.52 -16.09
CA ASP A 820 -28.31 9.74 -15.36
C ASP A 820 -28.58 10.89 -16.36
N PRO A 821 -29.82 11.40 -16.46
CA PRO A 821 -30.18 12.45 -17.42
C PRO A 821 -29.53 13.80 -17.12
N ARG A 822 -28.90 13.98 -15.95
CA ARG A 822 -28.11 15.19 -15.63
C ARG A 822 -26.80 15.25 -16.40
N PHE A 823 -26.31 14.11 -16.87
CA PHE A 823 -25.02 13.98 -17.53
C PHE A 823 -25.11 13.41 -18.95
N VAL A 824 -26.18 12.68 -19.28
CA VAL A 824 -26.34 11.98 -20.57
C VAL A 824 -27.50 12.53 -21.39
N THR A 825 -27.33 12.55 -22.71
CA THR A 825 -28.42 12.72 -23.68
C THR A 825 -28.52 11.50 -24.60
N ILE A 826 -29.73 10.98 -24.80
CA ILE A 826 -29.98 9.81 -25.66
C ILE A 826 -30.60 10.27 -26.97
N ARG A 827 -29.83 10.08 -28.05
CA ARG A 827 -30.18 10.44 -29.42
C ARG A 827 -30.89 9.29 -30.14
N PRO A 828 -31.67 9.59 -31.19
CA PRO A 828 -32.44 8.57 -31.89
C PRO A 828 -31.59 7.79 -32.91
N HIS A 829 -30.47 8.35 -33.37
CA HIS A 829 -29.54 7.67 -34.30
C HIS A 829 -28.08 8.06 -34.02
N ASN A 830 -27.17 7.33 -34.66
CA ASN A 830 -25.71 7.41 -34.46
C ASN A 830 -25.01 8.53 -35.27
N LEU A 831 -25.76 9.36 -36.00
CA LEU A 831 -25.23 10.41 -36.89
C LEU A 831 -25.12 11.77 -36.19
N THR A 832 -24.23 12.61 -36.71
CA THR A 832 -24.11 14.03 -36.31
C THR A 832 -25.02 14.95 -37.13
N VAL A 833 -25.64 14.44 -38.19
CA VAL A 833 -26.57 15.18 -39.07
C VAL A 833 -28.03 14.84 -38.76
N THR A 834 -28.95 15.73 -39.14
CA THR A 834 -30.39 15.49 -39.01
C THR A 834 -30.89 14.55 -40.11
N ILE A 835 -31.69 13.54 -39.76
CA ILE A 835 -32.38 12.65 -40.72
C ILE A 835 -33.79 13.18 -41.00
N ALA A 836 -34.18 13.28 -42.28
CA ALA A 836 -35.54 13.67 -42.66
C ALA A 836 -36.44 12.43 -42.83
N LEU A 837 -37.58 12.41 -42.15
CA LEU A 837 -38.61 11.37 -42.26
C LEU A 837 -39.94 11.96 -42.76
N GLU A 838 -40.77 11.17 -43.43
CA GLU A 838 -42.15 11.57 -43.70
C GLU A 838 -42.95 11.76 -42.39
N ILE A 839 -44.02 12.55 -42.44
CA ILE A 839 -44.80 12.89 -41.22
C ILE A 839 -45.37 11.65 -40.52
N TYR A 840 -45.76 10.61 -41.27
CA TYR A 840 -46.31 9.38 -40.71
C TYR A 840 -45.23 8.51 -40.06
N ALA A 841 -44.06 8.37 -40.71
CA ALA A 841 -42.87 7.75 -40.15
C ALA A 841 -42.40 8.45 -38.87
N TYR A 842 -42.35 9.79 -38.87
CA TYR A 842 -42.02 10.59 -37.68
C TYR A 842 -42.97 10.29 -36.51
N ASN A 843 -44.27 10.29 -36.77
CA ASN A 843 -45.29 9.98 -35.76
C ASN A 843 -45.19 8.54 -35.24
N PHE A 844 -44.86 7.59 -36.12
CA PHE A 844 -44.63 6.20 -35.74
C PHE A 844 -43.44 6.04 -34.81
N VAL A 845 -42.29 6.65 -35.13
CA VAL A 845 -41.11 6.64 -34.26
C VAL A 845 -41.42 7.27 -32.91
N ASN A 846 -42.16 8.38 -32.88
CA ASN A 846 -42.58 9.02 -31.63
C ASN A 846 -43.45 8.09 -30.76
N ASN A 847 -44.36 7.31 -31.37
CA ASN A 847 -45.13 6.30 -30.67
C ASN A 847 -44.28 5.13 -30.16
N ALA A 848 -43.30 4.67 -30.95
CA ALA A 848 -42.36 3.63 -30.53
C ALA A 848 -41.52 4.09 -29.33
N ILE A 849 -41.03 5.33 -29.35
CA ILE A 849 -40.31 5.96 -28.22
C ILE A 849 -41.18 5.99 -26.95
N ARG A 850 -42.46 6.35 -27.08
CA ARG A 850 -43.39 6.36 -25.94
C ARG A 850 -43.61 4.96 -25.36
N ILE A 851 -43.78 3.96 -26.22
CA ILE A 851 -44.17 2.59 -25.82
C ILE A 851 -42.97 1.81 -25.26
N TYR A 852 -41.80 1.87 -25.91
CA TYR A 852 -40.64 1.04 -25.59
C TYR A 852 -39.53 1.77 -24.82
N LEU A 853 -39.39 3.09 -25.00
CA LEU A 853 -38.23 3.85 -24.51
C LEU A 853 -38.62 4.91 -23.44
N GLY A 854 -39.89 4.92 -23.01
CA GLY A 854 -40.37 5.78 -21.91
C GLY A 854 -40.19 7.28 -22.16
N ASN A 855 -40.20 7.74 -23.41
CA ASN A 855 -39.92 9.13 -23.80
C ASN A 855 -38.52 9.66 -23.43
N GLN A 856 -37.53 8.77 -23.24
CA GLN A 856 -36.17 9.18 -22.89
C GLN A 856 -35.32 9.59 -24.12
N VAL A 857 -35.76 9.28 -25.33
CA VAL A 857 -35.08 9.63 -26.59
C VAL A 857 -35.60 10.96 -27.14
N LEU A 858 -34.69 11.86 -27.49
CA LEU A 858 -35.03 13.18 -28.05
C LEU A 858 -35.02 13.12 -29.58
N LEU A 859 -36.16 13.35 -30.24
CA LEU A 859 -36.19 13.49 -31.71
C LEU A 859 -35.77 14.89 -32.19
N ASN A 860 -36.09 15.92 -31.42
CA ASN A 860 -35.83 17.31 -31.80
C ASN A 860 -34.34 17.56 -32.06
N ASN A 861 -34.04 18.28 -33.14
CA ASN A 861 -32.69 18.57 -33.68
C ASN A 861 -31.97 17.38 -34.35
N TYR A 862 -32.48 16.15 -34.20
CA TYR A 862 -31.87 14.94 -34.78
C TYR A 862 -32.73 14.36 -35.92
N VAL A 863 -34.05 14.51 -35.85
CA VAL A 863 -34.97 14.10 -36.92
C VAL A 863 -35.85 15.28 -37.32
N SER A 864 -35.99 15.52 -38.63
CA SER A 864 -36.89 16.53 -39.21
C SER A 864 -38.01 15.86 -40.02
N ILE A 865 -39.09 16.60 -40.26
CA ILE A 865 -40.16 16.19 -41.18
C ILE A 865 -39.73 16.62 -42.59
N ALA A 866 -39.70 15.68 -43.54
CA ALA A 866 -39.35 15.94 -44.93
C ALA A 866 -40.37 16.90 -45.58
N ASP A 867 -39.87 17.89 -46.33
CA ASP A 867 -40.73 18.78 -47.12
C ASP A 867 -41.45 17.99 -48.23
N LEU A 868 -42.71 18.36 -48.52
CA LEU A 868 -43.64 17.70 -49.46
C LEU A 868 -43.17 17.65 -50.94
N THR A 869 -41.92 17.96 -51.25
CA THR A 869 -41.36 17.89 -52.61
C THR A 869 -40.10 17.03 -52.61
N GLY A 870 -40.23 15.81 -53.15
CA GLY A 870 -39.21 14.77 -53.09
C GLY A 870 -37.81 15.20 -53.50
N SER A 871 -36.85 15.04 -52.58
CA SER A 871 -35.44 14.83 -52.89
C SER A 871 -34.77 14.03 -51.76
N ASN A 872 -33.83 13.17 -52.14
CA ASN A 872 -33.28 12.06 -51.38
C ASN A 872 -32.79 12.37 -49.94
N ALA A 873 -33.02 11.40 -49.05
CA ALA A 873 -32.97 11.51 -47.58
C ALA A 873 -31.59 11.55 -46.90
N ILE A 874 -30.48 11.75 -47.62
CA ILE A 874 -29.15 11.94 -47.00
C ILE A 874 -28.35 12.95 -47.82
N THR A 875 -28.37 14.22 -47.41
CA THR A 875 -27.53 15.27 -48.03
C THR A 875 -26.24 15.45 -47.23
N SER A 876 -25.11 15.17 -47.88
CA SER A 876 -23.78 15.51 -47.39
C SER A 876 -23.59 17.03 -47.41
N ALA A 877 -23.49 17.66 -46.24
CA ALA A 877 -23.13 19.07 -46.13
C ALA A 877 -21.60 19.22 -46.05
N THR A 878 -20.97 19.66 -47.13
CA THR A 878 -19.61 20.21 -47.18
C THR A 878 -19.62 21.73 -47.00
N SER A 879 -18.64 22.27 -46.26
CA SER A 879 -18.24 23.69 -46.02
C SER A 879 -19.21 24.53 -45.15
N SER A 880 -18.75 25.25 -44.12
CA SER A 880 -17.60 26.17 -44.03
C SER A 880 -16.58 25.88 -42.94
#